data_AF-A0AAF0EFB7-F1
#
_entry.id   AF-A0AAF0EFB7-F1
#
_cell.length_a   1.000
_cell.length_b   1.000
_cell.length_c   1.000
_cell.angle_alpha   90.00
_cell.angle_beta   90.00
_cell.angle_gamma   90.00
#
_symmetry.space_group_name_H-M   'P 1'
#
loop_
_entity.id
_entity.type
_entity.pdbx_description
1 polymer ?
#
loop_
_entity_poly.entity_id
_entity_poly.type
_entity_poly.pdbx_seq_one_letter_code
_entity_poly.pdbx_strand_id
1 'polypeptide(L)'
;MARGSPAAQRRSGGAASPFAKLAENTAAGRRGSNPTRTPVGSPRAVPEARDPHDAFLLPRTLEDTHHRRLRQLLHDFVAEATAWEEAHTLDGIRWASQMAQVWDDLYASDTTQDSDEQRRARTVPLLLQWEEAHAHLLRMLARLEQHARRMEALVDAVRTLLIDTCAGRVGVAALQTPLWGTWTMDRFGRIMTDLSLQYSLSTVHVRALVTDLCTPRGTASAATPAVGPAPTASVAHEARSPQRAALADFVQLPFLHTSGLSSEAPTFGADADGATGVSRHFFEHVCEAEVPMTGTRVLRATPDDLYPTATSIEQARTESSIAALLTDDASTTELRRDEHVAYLRRLLAPLPAPYVTFESNRAWLIYWVAHALDLLDAPLTGSLQARAISTLLHFQAPQGGFGGGPAQLGHLMSTYAAVCALAIVGGPGPAPTAADVAAGVSVAVGRGGWDAIDRRAMYAWMLRLKQPDGSFLVHEQGEIDVRATYCVVVIATLLGLATDELLDGAASFVASCQTYEGGFSALSTPSYLVDAKGVRPTGPVALQTPQGEAHGGYAYCALASYVHLAHIGAPGVPPVHVPRLVRWATSLQGAPIEGGGFRGRTNKLVDGCYGWFCGGGLLTLLEALVGVDVACAASPGSSSSWETLPEPHELLDRHALTTYVLAVAQAPRGGLRDKPAKRPDAYHTCYNLSGLALCEHRVQPSDKALAAAEASYEALVPPAQRTARARACYVHTLAWSAPYVREARVAATHPVLNVRLSRVAPILTHMYAPS
;
A
#
# COMPACT_ATOMS: atom_id res chain seq x y z
N MET A 1 56.22 -24.91 -9.18
CA MET A 1 57.28 -23.93 -9.56
C MET A 1 56.62 -22.55 -9.54
N ALA A 2 56.64 -21.80 -8.45
CA ALA A 2 57.75 -21.03 -7.87
C ALA A 2 58.04 -19.68 -8.59
N ARG A 3 57.55 -18.61 -7.94
CA ARG A 3 58.13 -17.27 -7.72
C ARG A 3 58.06 -16.18 -8.82
N GLY A 4 57.61 -15.00 -8.38
CA GLY A 4 58.13 -13.72 -8.85
C GLY A 4 57.20 -12.50 -8.68
N SER A 5 57.13 -11.90 -7.48
CA SER A 5 56.72 -10.48 -7.32
C SER A 5 57.83 -9.56 -7.87
N PRO A 6 57.50 -8.29 -8.19
CA PRO A 6 58.04 -7.23 -7.34
C PRO A 6 57.15 -5.98 -7.14
N ALA A 7 57.23 -5.49 -5.90
CA ALA A 7 57.49 -4.12 -5.43
C ALA A 7 56.63 -2.91 -5.86
N ALA A 8 56.18 -2.22 -4.80
CA ALA A 8 55.52 -0.94 -4.76
C ALA A 8 56.45 0.26 -5.03
N GLN A 9 55.89 1.32 -5.63
CA GLN A 9 56.43 2.68 -5.59
C GLN A 9 55.31 3.66 -5.21
N ARG A 10 55.50 4.32 -4.06
CA ARG A 10 54.73 5.49 -3.61
C ARG A 10 55.07 6.69 -4.50
N ARG A 11 54.06 7.39 -5.00
CA ARG A 11 54.15 8.80 -5.40
C ARG A 11 52.97 9.57 -4.81
N SER A 12 53.30 10.53 -3.96
CA SER A 12 52.44 11.59 -3.45
C SER A 12 52.15 12.60 -4.57
N GLY A 13 50.87 12.79 -4.90
CA GLY A 13 50.38 13.90 -5.72
C GLY A 13 49.06 14.37 -5.12
N GLY A 14 49.05 15.56 -4.51
CA GLY A 14 47.84 16.18 -3.99
C GLY A 14 46.89 16.52 -5.14
N ALA A 15 45.69 15.96 -5.12
CA ALA A 15 44.60 16.38 -5.99
C ALA A 15 43.90 17.60 -5.36
N ALA A 16 43.93 18.71 -6.07
CA ALA A 16 43.22 19.93 -5.72
C ALA A 16 41.70 19.70 -5.75
N SER A 17 40.99 20.35 -4.82
CA SER A 17 39.53 20.36 -4.71
C SER A 17 38.87 20.86 -6.02
N PRO A 18 37.74 20.27 -6.47
CA PRO A 18 37.07 20.65 -7.72
C PRO A 18 36.44 22.06 -7.72
N PHE A 19 36.46 22.77 -6.59
CA PHE A 19 35.71 24.03 -6.41
C PHE A 19 36.52 25.31 -6.66
N ALA A 20 37.81 25.21 -7.04
CA ALA A 20 38.65 26.39 -7.27
C ALA A 20 38.33 27.18 -8.56
N LYS A 21 37.46 26.68 -9.44
CA LYS A 21 37.11 27.33 -10.73
C LYS A 21 35.79 28.11 -10.75
N LEU A 22 35.07 28.19 -9.64
CA LEU A 22 33.81 28.95 -9.58
C LEU A 22 33.98 30.42 -9.16
N ALA A 23 35.20 30.84 -8.78
CA ALA A 23 35.48 32.19 -8.28
C ALA A 23 35.96 33.19 -9.36
N GLU A 24 36.14 32.77 -10.62
CA GLU A 24 36.70 33.65 -11.68
C GLU A 24 35.68 34.23 -12.68
N ASN A 25 34.38 33.95 -12.55
CA ASN A 25 33.37 34.37 -13.55
C ASN A 25 32.44 35.54 -13.16
N THR A 26 32.77 36.35 -12.14
CA THR A 26 32.03 37.61 -11.86
C THR A 26 32.76 38.88 -12.29
N ALA A 27 33.85 38.79 -13.07
CA ALA A 27 34.62 39.94 -13.52
C ALA A 27 34.68 40.07 -15.06
N ALA A 28 33.53 40.20 -15.74
CA ALA A 28 33.51 40.67 -17.13
C ALA A 28 32.16 41.28 -17.52
N GLY A 29 32.05 42.61 -17.48
CA GLY A 29 30.99 43.31 -18.21
C GLY A 29 30.60 44.68 -17.66
N ARG A 30 31.36 45.73 -18.02
CA ARG A 30 30.85 47.01 -18.58
C ARG A 30 31.96 48.06 -18.68
N ARG A 31 32.14 48.61 -19.88
CA ARG A 31 32.95 49.82 -20.20
C ARG A 31 32.02 51.03 -20.42
N GLY A 32 32.47 52.21 -19.96
CA GLY A 32 32.07 53.58 -20.34
C GLY A 32 30.88 54.16 -19.53
N SER A 33 30.87 55.39 -18.98
CA SER A 33 31.67 56.61 -19.19
C SER A 33 31.42 57.67 -18.07
N ASN A 34 32.48 58.41 -17.71
CA ASN A 34 32.60 59.76 -17.09
C ASN A 34 32.11 60.11 -15.66
N PRO A 35 32.78 61.11 -14.99
CA PRO A 35 32.82 61.26 -13.54
C PRO A 35 32.13 62.53 -13.01
N THR A 36 31.47 62.49 -11.84
CA THR A 36 31.30 63.67 -10.98
C THR A 36 30.83 63.33 -9.56
N ARG A 37 31.51 63.94 -8.58
CA ARG A 37 31.14 64.29 -7.18
C ARG A 37 30.98 63.19 -6.09
N THR A 38 32.00 63.15 -5.24
CA THR A 38 32.08 62.87 -3.77
C THR A 38 30.83 63.24 -2.93
N PRO A 39 30.55 62.59 -1.76
CA PRO A 39 31.44 62.63 -0.59
C PRO A 39 31.58 61.37 0.29
N VAL A 40 32.60 61.49 1.14
CA VAL A 40 33.13 60.61 2.19
C VAL A 40 32.04 60.10 3.15
N GLY A 41 32.07 58.79 3.41
CA GLY A 41 31.37 58.11 4.50
C GLY A 41 32.22 56.96 5.03
N SER A 42 32.30 56.85 6.35
CA SER A 42 33.08 55.98 7.25
C SER A 42 33.42 54.55 6.76
N PRO A 43 34.53 53.93 7.24
CA PRO A 43 34.93 52.59 6.81
C PRO A 43 33.82 51.59 7.14
N ARG A 44 33.24 51.01 6.08
CA ARG A 44 32.20 50.00 6.15
C ARG A 44 32.81 48.76 6.80
N ALA A 45 32.21 48.32 7.90
CA ALA A 45 32.57 47.09 8.60
C ALA A 45 32.78 45.95 7.59
N VAL A 46 33.85 45.19 7.77
CA VAL A 46 34.04 43.89 7.12
C VAL A 46 32.76 43.08 7.35
N PRO A 47 32.13 42.50 6.32
CA PRO A 47 30.96 41.67 6.54
C PRO A 47 31.41 40.50 7.41
N GLU A 48 30.85 40.38 8.61
CA GLU A 48 30.97 39.15 9.40
C GLU A 48 30.58 37.96 8.51
N ALA A 49 31.33 36.87 8.65
CA ALA A 49 31.04 35.63 7.95
C ALA A 49 29.59 35.24 8.27
N ARG A 50 28.73 35.20 7.25
CA ARG A 50 27.37 34.67 7.39
C ARG A 50 27.45 33.25 7.92
N ASP A 51 26.58 32.93 8.87
CA ASP A 51 26.35 31.58 9.32
C ASP A 51 26.11 30.69 8.08
N PRO A 52 26.85 29.58 7.89
CA PRO A 52 26.61 28.66 6.77
C PRO A 52 25.17 28.12 6.70
N HIS A 53 24.38 28.25 7.77
CA HIS A 53 22.96 27.90 7.81
C HIS A 53 22.01 28.96 7.22
N ASP A 54 22.45 30.22 7.05
CA ASP A 54 21.65 31.28 6.38
C ASP A 54 21.50 31.05 4.87
N ALA A 55 22.25 30.10 4.29
CA ALA A 55 22.20 29.79 2.86
C ALA A 55 20.87 29.15 2.40
N PHE A 56 20.05 28.66 3.35
CA PHE A 56 18.81 27.93 3.07
C PHE A 56 17.54 28.76 3.31
N LEU A 57 17.64 30.00 3.77
CA LEU A 57 16.48 30.86 3.96
C LEU A 57 16.35 31.79 2.75
N LEU A 58 15.13 32.04 2.27
CA LEU A 58 14.90 33.14 1.33
C LEU A 58 15.44 34.42 1.99
N PRO A 59 16.46 35.10 1.43
CA PRO A 59 17.02 36.29 2.02
C PRO A 59 15.90 37.32 2.29
N ARG A 60 15.90 38.00 3.44
CA ARG A 60 14.85 38.99 3.78
C ARG A 60 14.61 40.07 2.72
N THR A 61 15.61 40.31 1.85
CA THR A 61 15.53 41.23 0.71
C THR A 61 14.74 40.69 -0.49
N LEU A 62 14.52 39.38 -0.56
CA LEU A 62 13.77 38.66 -1.59
C LEU A 62 12.40 38.17 -1.09
N GLU A 63 12.13 38.28 0.21
CA GLU A 63 10.81 37.97 0.77
C GLU A 63 9.79 39.06 0.41
N ASP A 64 8.67 38.66 -0.19
CA ASP A 64 7.52 39.55 -0.29
C ASP A 64 6.75 39.66 1.04
N THR A 65 5.61 40.35 1.02
CA THR A 65 4.75 40.53 2.20
C THR A 65 4.09 39.22 2.68
N HIS A 66 3.78 38.30 1.77
CA HIS A 66 3.12 37.03 2.07
C HIS A 66 4.12 36.05 2.71
N HIS A 67 5.34 35.99 2.18
CA HIS A 67 6.46 35.23 2.74
C HIS A 67 6.77 35.63 4.18
N ARG A 68 6.87 36.94 4.45
CA ARG A 68 7.10 37.46 5.82
C ARG A 68 5.95 37.14 6.76
N ARG A 69 4.70 37.20 6.27
CA ARG A 69 3.53 36.88 7.08
C ARG A 69 3.47 35.40 7.43
N LEU A 70 3.75 34.51 6.48
CA LEU A 70 3.80 33.07 6.71
C LEU A 70 4.92 32.70 7.70
N ARG A 71 6.11 33.30 7.54
CA ARG A 71 7.22 33.11 8.49
C ARG A 71 6.81 33.42 9.93
N GLN A 72 6.08 34.51 10.16
CA GLN A 72 5.57 34.85 11.48
C GLN A 72 4.59 33.78 11.99
N LEU A 73 3.62 33.37 11.17
CA LEU A 73 2.63 32.34 11.54
C LEU A 73 3.28 31.00 11.87
N LEU A 74 4.37 30.64 11.17
CA LEU A 74 5.15 29.44 11.45
C LEU A 74 5.89 29.52 12.78
N HIS A 75 6.50 30.67 13.10
CA HIS A 75 7.13 30.87 14.41
C HIS A 75 6.11 30.81 15.55
N ASP A 76 4.95 31.44 15.36
CA ASP A 76 3.86 31.41 16.35
C ASP A 76 3.36 29.97 16.55
N PHE A 77 3.25 29.18 15.47
CA PHE A 77 2.83 27.77 15.54
C PHE A 77 3.84 26.91 16.29
N VAL A 78 5.13 27.06 15.99
CA VAL A 78 6.20 26.32 16.68
C VAL A 78 6.23 26.68 18.17
N ALA A 79 6.02 27.94 18.52
CA ALA A 79 5.94 28.37 19.92
C ALA A 79 4.76 27.71 20.65
N GLU A 80 3.59 27.64 20.02
CA GLU A 80 2.41 26.98 20.60
C GLU A 80 2.58 25.45 20.69
N ALA A 81 3.19 24.81 19.69
CA ALA A 81 3.51 23.39 19.71
C ALA A 81 4.53 23.05 20.82
N THR A 82 5.58 23.86 20.96
CA THR A 82 6.60 23.69 22.02
C THR A 82 5.96 23.85 23.40
N ALA A 83 5.13 24.87 23.59
CA ALA A 83 4.44 25.08 24.86
C ALA A 83 3.46 23.93 25.19
N TRP A 84 2.83 23.34 24.18
CA TRP A 84 2.00 22.14 24.33
C TRP A 84 2.86 20.96 24.82
N GLU A 85 4.00 20.70 24.20
CA GLU A 85 4.90 19.60 24.55
C GLU A 85 5.49 19.77 25.95
N GLU A 86 5.94 20.97 26.31
CA GLU A 86 6.43 21.27 27.65
C GLU A 86 5.33 21.08 28.71
N ALA A 87 4.10 21.54 28.44
CA ALA A 87 2.98 21.36 29.35
C ALA A 87 2.62 19.87 29.55
N HIS A 88 2.71 19.06 28.49
CA HIS A 88 2.49 17.62 28.59
C HIS A 88 3.64 16.91 29.31
N THR A 89 4.89 17.21 28.96
CA THR A 89 6.07 16.47 29.43
C THR A 89 6.54 16.89 30.82
N LEU A 90 6.63 18.19 31.11
CA LEU A 90 7.16 18.70 32.38
C LEU A 90 6.08 18.68 33.46
N ASP A 91 4.91 19.23 33.16
CA ASP A 91 3.80 19.30 34.11
C ASP A 91 2.97 18.01 34.06
N GLY A 92 2.55 17.57 32.87
CA GLY A 92 1.63 16.44 32.71
C GLY A 92 2.17 15.12 33.25
N ILE A 93 3.37 14.70 32.84
CA ILE A 93 3.96 13.43 33.28
C ILE A 93 4.22 13.44 34.79
N ARG A 94 4.67 14.56 35.36
CA ARG A 94 4.88 14.70 36.80
C ARG A 94 3.59 14.45 37.58
N TRP A 95 2.51 15.16 37.25
CA TRP A 95 1.25 15.05 37.98
C TRP A 95 0.50 13.74 37.69
N ALA A 96 0.66 13.17 36.48
CA ALA A 96 0.14 11.84 36.14
C ALA A 96 0.85 10.74 36.95
N SER A 97 2.16 10.85 37.12
CA SER A 97 2.95 9.94 37.95
C SER A 97 2.54 10.03 39.43
N GLN A 98 2.35 11.25 39.94
CA GLN A 98 1.86 11.46 41.31
C GLN A 98 0.44 10.91 41.51
N MET A 99 -0.46 11.10 40.53
CA MET A 99 -1.81 10.54 40.57
C MET A 99 -1.78 9.00 40.63
N ALA A 100 -0.98 8.35 39.78
CA ALA A 100 -0.84 6.90 39.81
C ALA A 100 -0.26 6.39 41.14
N GLN A 101 0.73 7.09 41.70
CA GLN A 101 1.33 6.75 43.00
C GLN A 101 0.32 6.89 44.14
N VAL A 102 -0.49 7.96 44.16
CA VAL A 102 -1.53 8.16 45.19
C VAL A 102 -2.56 7.02 45.14
N TRP A 103 -2.93 6.55 43.95
CA TRP A 103 -3.80 5.37 43.82
C TRP A 103 -3.14 4.10 44.36
N ASP A 104 -1.89 3.83 44.01
CA ASP A 104 -1.15 2.67 44.54
C ASP A 104 -1.11 2.70 46.09
N ASP A 105 -0.85 3.86 46.69
CA ASP A 105 -0.80 4.05 48.14
C ASP A 105 -2.19 3.94 48.80
N LEU A 106 -3.24 4.46 48.16
CA LEU A 106 -4.63 4.30 48.61
C LEU A 106 -5.04 2.83 48.60
N TYR A 107 -4.74 2.09 47.53
CA TYR A 107 -5.03 0.65 47.43
C TYR A 107 -4.23 -0.18 48.44
N ALA A 108 -2.98 0.20 48.73
CA ALA A 108 -2.15 -0.46 49.73
C ALA A 108 -2.61 -0.17 51.18
N SER A 109 -3.31 0.95 51.40
CA SER A 109 -3.77 1.39 52.73
C SER A 109 -5.06 0.70 53.22
N ASP A 110 -5.72 -0.11 52.38
CA ASP A 110 -6.98 -0.79 52.68
C ASP A 110 -6.72 -2.12 53.43
N THR A 111 -6.51 -2.03 54.75
CA THR A 111 -6.30 -3.18 55.64
C THR A 111 -7.51 -3.39 56.57
N THR A 112 -7.98 -4.64 56.69
CA THR A 112 -9.18 -5.02 57.46
C THR A 112 -9.01 -5.01 58.99
N GLN A 113 -7.84 -4.61 59.51
CA GLN A 113 -7.48 -4.71 60.93
C GLN A 113 -7.38 -3.35 61.66
N ASP A 114 -7.66 -2.23 60.98
CA ASP A 114 -7.35 -0.90 61.50
C ASP A 114 -8.56 -0.18 62.10
N SER A 115 -8.34 0.56 63.20
CA SER A 115 -9.39 1.40 63.80
C SER A 115 -9.79 2.54 62.85
N ASP A 116 -11.01 3.06 62.99
CA ASP A 116 -11.51 4.18 62.17
C ASP A 116 -10.60 5.41 62.22
N GLU A 117 -9.99 5.66 63.37
CA GLU A 117 -9.08 6.80 63.58
C GLU A 117 -7.73 6.59 62.87
N GLN A 118 -7.19 5.36 62.89
CA GLN A 118 -5.96 4.99 62.17
C GLN A 118 -6.14 5.01 60.65
N ARG A 119 -7.30 4.55 60.17
CA ARG A 119 -7.66 4.64 58.75
C ARG A 119 -7.77 6.09 58.29
N ARG A 120 -8.50 6.93 59.04
CA ARG A 120 -8.61 8.37 58.74
C ARG A 120 -7.24 9.07 58.72
N ALA A 121 -6.37 8.80 59.69
CA ALA A 121 -5.05 9.42 59.78
C ALA A 121 -4.15 9.12 58.56
N ARG A 122 -4.32 7.96 57.92
CA ARG A 122 -3.56 7.58 56.71
C ARG A 122 -4.22 8.02 55.40
N THR A 123 -5.54 7.87 55.29
CA THR A 123 -6.26 8.13 54.04
C THR A 123 -6.44 9.62 53.77
N VAL A 124 -6.65 10.46 54.79
CA VAL A 124 -6.90 11.90 54.61
C VAL A 124 -5.73 12.61 53.90
N PRO A 125 -4.44 12.42 54.28
CA PRO A 125 -3.32 13.00 53.53
C PRO A 125 -3.24 12.55 52.07
N LEU A 126 -3.58 11.29 51.77
CA LEU A 126 -3.57 10.76 50.40
C LEU A 126 -4.70 11.35 49.55
N LEU A 127 -5.88 11.56 50.12
CA LEU A 127 -6.98 12.24 49.44
C LEU A 127 -6.65 13.71 49.14
N LEU A 128 -5.94 14.40 50.03
CA LEU A 128 -5.47 15.76 49.76
C LEU A 128 -4.45 15.80 48.60
N GLN A 129 -3.53 14.83 48.53
CA GLN A 129 -2.60 14.70 47.41
C GLN A 129 -3.31 14.33 46.10
N TRP A 130 -4.35 13.50 46.18
CA TRP A 130 -5.21 13.17 45.05
C TRP A 130 -5.90 14.42 44.50
N GLU A 131 -6.54 15.21 45.37
CA GLU A 131 -7.23 16.45 45.00
C GLU A 131 -6.28 17.45 44.33
N GLU A 132 -5.06 17.58 44.88
CA GLU A 132 -4.01 18.43 44.32
C GLU A 132 -3.61 17.97 42.91
N ALA A 133 -3.22 16.69 42.76
CA ALA A 133 -2.81 16.14 41.48
C ALA A 133 -3.94 16.18 40.43
N HIS A 134 -5.18 15.90 40.82
CA HIS A 134 -6.35 15.99 39.96
C HIS A 134 -6.56 17.42 39.45
N ALA A 135 -6.50 18.41 40.34
CA ALA A 135 -6.66 19.82 39.96
C ALA A 135 -5.56 20.30 39.01
N HIS A 136 -4.32 19.83 39.21
CA HIS A 136 -3.20 20.15 38.32
C HIS A 136 -3.32 19.50 36.94
N LEU A 137 -3.75 18.23 36.86
CA LEU A 137 -3.98 17.54 35.59
C LEU A 137 -5.09 18.20 34.76
N LEU A 138 -6.19 18.62 35.39
CA LEU A 138 -7.27 19.35 34.69
C LEU A 138 -6.79 20.72 34.17
N ARG A 139 -5.99 21.46 34.96
CA ARG A 139 -5.39 22.73 34.51
C ARG A 139 -4.42 22.51 33.34
N MET A 140 -3.61 21.45 33.39
CA MET A 140 -2.71 21.08 32.30
C MET A 140 -3.51 20.75 31.03
N LEU A 141 -4.55 19.93 31.13
CA LEU A 141 -5.41 19.58 30.00
C LEU A 141 -6.06 20.84 29.37
N ALA A 142 -6.58 21.77 30.18
CA ALA A 142 -7.15 23.01 29.69
C ALA A 142 -6.12 23.86 28.91
N ARG A 143 -4.85 23.85 29.33
CA ARG A 143 -3.75 24.50 28.59
C ARG A 143 -3.46 23.77 27.28
N LEU A 144 -3.37 22.44 27.27
CA LEU A 144 -3.16 21.65 26.04
C LEU A 144 -4.25 21.91 25.01
N GLU A 145 -5.53 21.92 25.43
CA GLU A 145 -6.65 22.26 24.56
C GLU A 145 -6.59 23.70 24.04
N GLN A 146 -6.10 24.63 24.86
CA GLN A 146 -5.90 26.01 24.44
C GLN A 146 -4.81 26.11 23.37
N HIS A 147 -3.66 25.46 23.57
CA HIS A 147 -2.56 25.42 22.61
C HIS A 147 -2.98 24.74 21.30
N ALA A 148 -3.70 23.61 21.37
CA ALA A 148 -4.24 22.92 20.19
C ALA A 148 -5.20 23.81 19.37
N ARG A 149 -6.16 24.48 20.04
CA ARG A 149 -7.06 25.44 19.36
C ARG A 149 -6.32 26.63 18.74
N ARG A 150 -5.24 27.11 19.38
CA ARG A 150 -4.41 28.19 18.82
C ARG A 150 -3.63 27.73 17.60
N MET A 151 -3.10 26.51 17.61
CA MET A 151 -2.46 25.89 16.44
C MET A 151 -3.45 25.76 15.27
N GLU A 152 -4.68 25.32 15.51
CA GLU A 152 -5.74 25.26 14.49
C GLU A 152 -6.05 26.66 13.92
N ALA A 153 -6.18 27.68 14.78
CA ALA A 153 -6.40 29.05 14.34
C ALA A 153 -5.23 29.62 13.50
N LEU A 154 -4.00 29.24 13.82
CA LEU A 154 -2.81 29.60 13.04
C LEU A 154 -2.80 28.90 11.68
N VAL A 155 -3.22 27.63 11.61
CA VAL A 155 -3.42 26.92 10.33
C VAL A 155 -4.46 27.62 9.46
N ASP A 156 -5.59 28.01 10.04
CA ASP A 156 -6.63 28.73 9.29
C ASP A 156 -6.16 30.12 8.82
N ALA A 157 -5.34 30.80 9.63
CA ALA A 157 -4.68 32.03 9.20
C ALA A 157 -3.72 31.80 8.03
N VAL A 158 -3.00 30.66 8.00
CA VAL A 158 -2.15 30.27 6.86
C VAL A 158 -2.98 29.93 5.63
N ARG A 159 -4.08 29.18 5.76
CA ARG A 159 -4.99 28.89 4.64
C ARG A 159 -5.55 30.17 4.03
N THR A 160 -6.00 31.09 4.87
CA THR A 160 -6.49 32.41 4.44
C THR A 160 -5.39 33.16 3.69
N LEU A 161 -4.17 33.18 4.23
CA LEU A 161 -3.02 33.80 3.58
C LEU A 161 -2.72 33.17 2.21
N LEU A 162 -2.81 31.83 2.07
CA LEU A 162 -2.60 31.14 0.80
C LEU A 162 -3.69 31.46 -0.23
N ILE A 163 -4.95 31.52 0.19
CA ILE A 163 -6.08 31.90 -0.67
C ILE A 163 -5.92 33.34 -1.16
N ASP A 164 -5.57 34.27 -0.26
CA ASP A 164 -5.31 35.67 -0.61
C ASP A 164 -4.13 35.79 -1.59
N THR A 165 -3.12 34.94 -1.42
CA THR A 165 -1.96 34.87 -2.32
C THR A 165 -2.37 34.34 -3.71
N CYS A 166 -3.31 33.39 -3.81
CA CYS A 166 -3.83 32.89 -5.10
C CYS A 166 -4.63 33.93 -5.90
N ALA A 167 -5.27 34.91 -5.25
CA ALA A 167 -6.21 35.82 -5.88
C ALA A 167 -5.57 36.90 -6.79
N GLY A 168 -4.24 37.07 -6.79
CA GLY A 168 -3.51 38.06 -7.57
C GLY A 168 -2.69 37.49 -8.74
N ARG A 169 -2.59 38.20 -9.88
CA ARG A 169 -1.79 37.77 -11.07
C ARG A 169 -0.29 37.58 -10.80
N VAL A 170 0.23 38.17 -9.73
CA VAL A 170 1.64 38.04 -9.27
C VAL A 170 1.78 36.97 -8.18
N GLY A 171 0.68 36.57 -7.52
CA GLY A 171 0.70 35.72 -6.33
C GLY A 171 0.92 34.23 -6.61
N VAL A 172 0.67 33.76 -7.83
CA VAL A 172 1.06 32.40 -8.26
C VAL A 172 2.59 32.21 -8.18
N ALA A 173 3.36 33.24 -8.50
CA ALA A 173 4.82 33.18 -8.39
C ALA A 173 5.28 33.13 -6.91
N ALA A 174 4.54 33.78 -5.99
CA ALA A 174 4.84 33.73 -4.56
C ALA A 174 4.57 32.34 -3.96
N LEU A 175 3.54 31.64 -4.42
CA LEU A 175 3.29 30.24 -4.05
C LEU A 175 4.28 29.25 -4.65
N GLN A 176 5.01 29.65 -5.70
CA GLN A 176 6.05 28.85 -6.33
C GLN A 176 7.45 29.19 -5.83
N THR A 177 7.60 30.31 -5.11
CA THR A 177 8.88 30.76 -4.56
C THR A 177 9.13 30.04 -3.23
N PRO A 178 10.28 29.35 -3.06
CA PRO A 178 10.62 28.76 -1.78
C PRO A 178 10.90 29.80 -0.70
N LEU A 179 10.30 29.63 0.49
CA LEU A 179 10.54 30.47 1.69
C LEU A 179 11.74 29.97 2.51
N TRP A 180 11.80 28.65 2.72
CA TRP A 180 12.77 27.96 3.55
C TRP A 180 13.15 26.64 2.88
N GLY A 181 14.44 26.46 2.58
CA GLY A 181 14.92 25.37 1.74
C GLY A 181 14.24 25.40 0.36
N THR A 182 13.61 24.28 -0.02
CA THR A 182 12.79 24.14 -1.23
C THR A 182 11.30 24.34 -0.99
N TRP A 183 10.88 24.64 0.24
CA TRP A 183 9.48 24.62 0.60
C TRP A 183 8.79 25.91 0.23
N THR A 184 7.73 25.76 -0.55
CA THR A 184 6.81 26.84 -0.88
C THR A 184 5.86 27.14 0.28
N MET A 185 5.20 28.30 0.21
CA MET A 185 4.19 28.69 1.19
C MET A 185 3.07 27.63 1.36
N ASP A 186 2.63 27.04 0.25
CA ASP A 186 1.61 25.99 0.23
C ASP A 186 2.06 24.72 0.99
N ARG A 187 3.31 24.31 0.79
CA ARG A 187 3.87 23.13 1.47
C ARG A 187 3.92 23.31 2.99
N PHE A 188 4.31 24.51 3.46
CA PHE A 188 4.25 24.84 4.89
C PHE A 188 2.82 24.80 5.44
N GLY A 189 1.84 25.32 4.70
CA GLY A 189 0.44 25.28 5.13
C GLY A 189 -0.14 23.87 5.26
N ARG A 190 0.23 22.95 4.36
CA ARG A 190 -0.17 21.53 4.46
C ARG A 190 0.43 20.84 5.69
N ILE A 191 1.72 21.06 5.93
CA ILE A 191 2.40 20.41 7.06
C ILE A 191 1.93 20.96 8.41
N MET A 192 1.69 22.27 8.51
CA MET A 192 1.05 22.84 9.70
C MET A 192 -0.36 22.25 9.92
N THR A 193 -1.12 21.98 8.85
CA THR A 193 -2.42 21.30 8.93
C THR A 193 -2.28 19.91 9.53
N ASP A 194 -1.36 19.10 9.00
CA ASP A 194 -1.15 17.72 9.44
C ASP A 194 -0.69 17.65 10.89
N LEU A 195 0.27 18.50 11.28
CA LEU A 195 0.77 18.58 12.65
C LEU A 195 -0.30 19.08 13.62
N SER A 196 -1.07 20.11 13.25
CA SER A 196 -2.15 20.61 14.10
C SER A 196 -3.17 19.52 14.40
N LEU A 197 -3.50 18.68 13.41
CA LEU A 197 -4.40 17.54 13.60
C LEU A 197 -3.80 16.52 14.58
N GLN A 198 -2.50 16.22 14.48
CA GLN A 198 -1.82 15.31 15.41
C GLN A 198 -1.85 15.82 16.86
N TYR A 199 -1.59 17.11 17.09
CA TYR A 199 -1.69 17.70 18.43
C TYR A 199 -3.13 17.73 18.96
N SER A 200 -4.13 17.98 18.10
CA SER A 200 -5.55 17.91 18.50
C SER A 200 -5.97 16.50 18.89
N LEU A 201 -5.58 15.48 18.10
CA LEU A 201 -5.82 14.07 18.43
C LEU A 201 -5.09 13.64 19.70
N SER A 202 -3.82 14.06 19.85
CA SER A 202 -3.03 13.80 21.06
C SER A 202 -3.69 14.44 22.29
N THR A 203 -4.23 15.65 22.17
CA THR A 203 -4.96 16.33 23.26
C THR A 203 -6.23 15.57 23.65
N VAL A 204 -6.99 15.07 22.67
CA VAL A 204 -8.17 14.23 22.93
C VAL A 204 -7.78 12.93 23.63
N HIS A 205 -6.66 12.32 23.22
CA HIS A 205 -6.16 11.11 23.85
C HIS A 205 -5.69 11.37 25.29
N VAL A 206 -4.93 12.44 25.53
CA VAL A 206 -4.52 12.88 26.87
C VAL A 206 -5.76 13.11 27.75
N ARG A 207 -6.83 13.71 27.23
CA ARG A 207 -8.10 13.88 27.97
C ARG A 207 -8.66 12.54 28.45
N ALA A 208 -8.71 11.54 27.57
CA ALA A 208 -9.18 10.20 27.92
C ALA A 208 -8.29 9.55 29.00
N LEU A 209 -6.97 9.63 28.83
CA LEU A 209 -6.01 9.09 29.80
C LEU A 209 -6.06 9.80 31.16
N VAL A 210 -6.21 11.13 31.19
CA VAL A 210 -6.41 11.88 32.44
C VAL A 210 -7.70 11.44 33.14
N THR A 211 -8.75 11.15 32.37
CA THR A 211 -10.02 10.64 32.90
C THR A 211 -9.81 9.27 33.53
N ASP A 212 -9.10 8.36 32.87
CA ASP A 212 -8.77 7.03 33.39
C ASP A 212 -7.84 7.08 34.60
N LEU A 213 -6.85 7.98 34.62
CA LEU A 213 -5.95 8.22 35.77
C LEU A 213 -6.70 8.74 37.00
N CYS A 214 -7.73 9.56 36.80
CA CYS A 214 -8.47 10.20 37.89
C CYS A 214 -9.68 9.40 38.37
N THR A 215 -10.17 8.41 37.61
CA THR A 215 -11.40 7.70 37.98
C THR A 215 -11.11 6.55 38.96
N PRO A 216 -11.81 6.45 40.10
CA PRO A 216 -11.78 5.25 40.93
C PRO A 216 -12.50 4.12 40.18
N ARG A 217 -11.77 3.07 39.79
CA ARG A 217 -12.42 1.79 39.46
C ARG A 217 -12.28 0.89 40.67
N GLY A 218 -13.42 0.54 41.27
CA GLY A 218 -13.49 -0.42 42.37
C GLY A 218 -12.85 -1.74 41.97
N THR A 219 -12.37 -2.50 42.96
CA THR A 219 -11.91 -3.88 42.80
C THR A 219 -12.80 -4.61 41.81
N ALA A 220 -12.23 -5.08 40.71
CA ALA A 220 -12.95 -5.82 39.69
C ALA A 220 -13.78 -6.92 40.37
N SER A 221 -15.10 -6.74 40.40
CA SER A 221 -16.01 -7.86 40.60
C SER A 221 -15.70 -8.85 39.49
N ALA A 222 -15.42 -10.08 39.90
CA ALA A 222 -15.03 -11.20 39.06
C ALA A 222 -15.83 -11.26 37.74
N ALA A 223 -15.20 -10.80 36.66
CA ALA A 223 -15.51 -11.30 35.33
C ALA A 223 -14.63 -12.55 35.13
N THR A 224 -15.31 -13.67 34.93
CA THR A 224 -14.83 -15.05 34.82
C THR A 224 -13.52 -15.17 34.02
N PRO A 225 -12.48 -15.88 34.52
CA PRO A 225 -11.31 -16.16 33.72
C PRO A 225 -11.71 -17.13 32.60
N ALA A 226 -11.57 -16.70 31.35
CA ALA A 226 -11.62 -17.59 30.21
C ALA A 226 -10.46 -18.60 30.34
N VAL A 227 -10.81 -19.88 30.37
CA VAL A 227 -9.88 -21.00 30.47
C VAL A 227 -9.04 -21.08 29.19
N GLY A 228 -7.76 -20.73 29.29
CA GLY A 228 -6.72 -20.96 28.27
C GLY A 228 -5.48 -21.57 28.93
N PRO A 229 -4.63 -22.30 28.18
CA PRO A 229 -3.51 -23.04 28.76
C PRO A 229 -2.44 -22.06 29.28
N ALA A 230 -1.79 -22.46 30.38
CA ALA A 230 -0.79 -21.67 31.07
C ALA A 230 0.37 -21.22 30.15
N PRO A 231 0.78 -19.94 30.18
CA PRO A 231 1.97 -19.50 29.47
C PRO A 231 3.23 -20.02 30.16
N THR A 232 4.18 -20.45 29.35
CA THR A 232 5.51 -20.92 29.76
C THR A 232 6.32 -19.81 30.44
N ALA A 233 7.04 -20.18 31.50
CA ALA A 233 7.81 -19.30 32.36
C ALA A 233 8.93 -18.55 31.62
N SER A 234 8.71 -17.26 31.36
CA SER A 234 9.74 -16.20 31.41
C SER A 234 9.03 -14.85 31.32
N VAL A 235 9.38 -13.92 32.21
CA VAL A 235 8.77 -12.60 32.48
C VAL A 235 7.58 -12.66 33.45
N ALA A 236 7.89 -12.59 34.75
CA ALA A 236 6.92 -12.23 35.77
C ALA A 236 6.50 -10.77 35.55
N HIS A 237 5.40 -10.55 34.82
CA HIS A 237 4.76 -9.24 34.78
C HIS A 237 3.93 -9.09 36.05
N GLU A 238 4.43 -8.31 37.01
CA GLU A 238 3.60 -7.76 38.08
C GLU A 238 2.35 -7.16 37.43
N ALA A 239 1.17 -7.53 37.94
CA ALA A 239 -0.10 -6.95 37.52
C ALA A 239 -0.06 -5.45 37.88
N ARG A 240 0.35 -4.62 36.92
CA ARG A 240 0.38 -3.16 37.07
C ARG A 240 -1.04 -2.67 37.32
N SER A 241 -1.21 -1.74 38.26
CA SER A 241 -2.51 -1.11 38.50
C SER A 241 -3.04 -0.47 37.20
N PRO A 242 -4.36 -0.40 36.97
CA PRO A 242 -4.93 0.24 35.79
C PRO A 242 -4.41 1.68 35.58
N GLN A 243 -4.14 2.40 36.66
CA GLN A 243 -3.57 3.76 36.63
C GLN A 243 -2.09 3.75 36.21
N ARG A 244 -1.31 2.70 36.53
CA ARG A 244 0.04 2.51 35.97
C ARG A 244 0.02 2.20 34.48
N ALA A 245 -1.00 1.50 33.98
CA ALA A 245 -1.19 1.27 32.55
C ALA A 245 -1.54 2.58 31.83
N ALA A 246 -2.51 3.34 32.36
CA ALA A 246 -2.85 4.66 31.83
C ALA A 246 -1.67 5.65 31.89
N LEU A 247 -0.83 5.59 32.93
CA LEU A 247 0.42 6.36 33.01
C LEU A 247 1.42 5.96 31.93
N ALA A 248 1.60 4.66 31.66
CA ALA A 248 2.50 4.19 30.62
C ALA A 248 2.07 4.71 29.24
N ASP A 249 0.77 4.65 28.95
CA ASP A 249 0.19 5.18 27.72
C ASP A 249 0.28 6.71 27.66
N PHE A 250 0.13 7.39 28.81
CA PHE A 250 0.28 8.84 28.93
C PHE A 250 1.71 9.29 28.60
N VAL A 251 2.72 8.54 29.03
CA VAL A 251 4.13 8.81 28.75
C VAL A 251 4.50 8.51 27.30
N GLN A 252 3.89 7.49 26.69
CA GLN A 252 4.24 7.01 25.35
C GLN A 252 3.44 7.66 24.21
N LEU A 253 2.47 8.53 24.52
CA LEU A 253 1.57 9.25 23.60
C LEU A 253 1.48 8.66 22.17
N PRO A 254 0.47 7.84 21.85
CA PRO A 254 0.43 7.03 20.63
C PRO A 254 0.33 7.78 19.28
N PHE A 255 0.44 9.11 19.26
CA PHE A 255 0.26 9.95 18.06
C PHE A 255 1.31 11.05 17.89
N LEU A 256 2.24 11.20 18.84
CA LEU A 256 3.41 12.08 18.72
C LEU A 256 4.64 11.19 18.55
N HIS A 257 5.40 11.40 17.47
CA HIS A 257 6.62 10.63 17.26
C HIS A 257 7.65 11.01 18.35
N THR A 258 8.02 10.05 19.19
CA THR A 258 8.86 10.27 20.39
C THR A 258 10.37 10.36 20.10
N SER A 259 10.79 10.97 18.98
CA SER A 259 12.23 11.18 18.73
C SER A 259 12.89 12.17 19.69
N GLY A 260 12.11 12.84 20.57
CA GLY A 260 12.63 13.66 21.67
C GLY A 260 12.85 12.96 23.01
N LEU A 261 12.57 11.66 23.15
CA LEU A 261 12.57 10.96 24.45
C LEU A 261 13.59 9.80 24.59
N SER A 262 14.61 9.69 23.72
CA SER A 262 15.72 8.75 23.99
C SER A 262 16.74 9.37 24.94
N SER A 263 16.97 8.69 26.07
CA SER A 263 17.72 9.15 27.24
C SER A 263 19.25 9.18 27.11
N GLU A 264 19.80 9.36 25.91
CA GLU A 264 21.26 9.42 25.68
C GLU A 264 21.72 10.65 24.87
N ALA A 265 21.00 11.77 24.96
CA ALA A 265 21.52 13.04 24.44
C ALA A 265 22.65 13.57 25.35
N PRO A 266 23.84 13.91 24.81
CA PRO A 266 24.98 14.35 25.62
C PRO A 266 24.66 15.66 26.34
N THR A 267 24.88 15.67 27.65
CA THR A 267 24.89 16.89 28.47
C THR A 267 26.14 17.72 28.17
N PHE A 268 25.94 18.89 27.58
CA PHE A 268 26.84 20.04 27.62
C PHE A 268 25.93 21.26 27.71
N GLY A 269 26.14 22.31 28.51
CA GLY A 269 27.28 22.83 29.27
C GLY A 269 26.90 24.29 29.49
N ALA A 270 27.19 24.85 30.66
CA ALA A 270 26.71 26.16 31.10
C ALA A 270 27.07 27.29 30.11
N ASP A 271 26.07 27.73 29.33
CA ASP A 271 25.89 29.07 28.74
C ASP A 271 24.47 29.10 28.13
N ALA A 272 23.47 28.97 29.01
CA ALA A 272 22.05 28.97 28.66
C ALA A 272 21.45 30.35 28.95
N ASP A 273 21.76 31.33 28.11
CA ASP A 273 20.99 32.56 27.98
C ASP A 273 20.95 32.93 26.49
N GLY A 274 19.91 32.45 25.81
CA GLY A 274 19.70 32.71 24.40
C GLY A 274 18.97 31.55 23.74
N ALA A 275 17.69 31.75 23.47
CA ALA A 275 16.83 30.87 22.70
C ALA A 275 17.56 30.07 21.62
N THR A 276 17.49 28.73 21.67
CA THR A 276 17.51 27.77 20.53
C THR A 276 17.96 26.38 21.01
N GLY A 277 17.03 25.57 21.54
CA GLY A 277 17.24 24.13 21.73
C GLY A 277 16.38 23.27 20.82
N VAL A 278 15.15 23.71 20.54
CA VAL A 278 14.15 22.95 19.75
C VAL A 278 14.10 23.40 18.29
N SER A 279 14.57 24.62 18.00
CA SER A 279 14.55 25.23 16.65
C SER A 279 15.36 24.46 15.61
N ARG A 280 16.33 23.66 16.02
CA ARG A 280 17.21 22.93 15.11
C ARG A 280 16.64 21.56 14.73
N HIS A 281 16.12 20.83 15.71
CA HIS A 281 15.57 19.48 15.51
C HIS A 281 14.25 19.48 14.72
N PHE A 282 13.39 20.50 14.89
CA PHE A 282 12.14 20.67 14.11
C PHE A 282 12.42 20.91 12.63
N PHE A 283 13.37 21.79 12.29
CA PHE A 283 13.74 22.05 10.89
C PHE A 283 14.67 20.99 10.31
N GLU A 284 15.57 20.37 11.09
CA GLU A 284 16.44 19.29 10.60
C GLU A 284 15.64 18.03 10.28
N HIS A 285 14.68 17.59 11.10
CA HIS A 285 13.82 16.44 10.75
C HIS A 285 12.88 16.72 9.58
N VAL A 286 12.34 17.94 9.48
CA VAL A 286 11.40 18.33 8.42
C VAL A 286 12.09 18.64 7.09
N CYS A 287 13.30 19.22 7.11
CA CYS A 287 14.14 19.43 5.93
C CYS A 287 14.98 18.19 5.55
N GLU A 288 15.13 17.22 6.45
CA GLU A 288 15.55 15.87 6.08
C GLU A 288 14.43 15.11 5.35
N ALA A 289 13.17 15.55 5.32
CA ALA A 289 12.20 15.01 4.36
C ALA A 289 12.31 15.70 2.97
N GLU A 290 13.35 15.31 2.22
CA GLU A 290 13.60 15.56 0.78
C GLU A 290 14.13 16.94 0.30
N VAL A 291 15.12 16.88 -0.62
CA VAL A 291 16.17 17.88 -0.95
C VAL A 291 15.89 18.65 -2.29
N PRO A 292 16.87 19.21 -3.07
CA PRO A 292 16.83 20.55 -3.66
C PRO A 292 16.28 20.64 -5.10
N MET A 293 16.03 21.87 -5.55
CA MET A 293 15.70 22.29 -6.93
C MET A 293 16.87 22.11 -7.92
N THR A 294 17.39 20.89 -8.07
CA THR A 294 18.27 20.50 -9.18
C THR A 294 18.14 19.01 -9.46
N GLY A 295 17.13 18.60 -10.24
CA GLY A 295 17.09 17.42 -11.13
C GLY A 295 17.64 16.04 -10.70
N THR A 296 18.09 15.85 -9.46
CA THR A 296 18.82 14.67 -9.00
C THR A 296 18.01 14.06 -7.88
N ARG A 297 17.47 12.86 -8.12
CA ARG A 297 16.63 12.14 -7.16
C ARG A 297 17.49 11.74 -5.95
N VAL A 298 17.27 12.36 -4.78
CA VAL A 298 18.01 11.95 -3.57
C VAL A 298 17.42 10.63 -3.05
N LEU A 299 18.12 9.54 -3.34
CA LEU A 299 17.78 8.21 -2.88
C LEU A 299 18.30 8.01 -1.45
N ARG A 300 17.41 7.87 -0.48
CA ARG A 300 17.75 7.62 0.93
C ARG A 300 17.62 6.15 1.24
N ALA A 301 18.65 5.58 1.87
CA ALA A 301 18.62 4.22 2.37
C ALA A 301 17.56 4.06 3.47
N THR A 302 16.95 2.88 3.54
CA THR A 302 16.08 2.54 4.67
C THR A 302 16.92 2.53 5.96
N PRO A 303 16.52 3.27 7.01
CA PRO A 303 17.21 3.22 8.29
C PRO A 303 17.25 1.79 8.84
N ASP A 304 18.38 1.40 9.42
CA ASP A 304 18.53 0.12 10.13
C ASP A 304 18.55 0.30 11.66
N ASP A 305 18.29 1.52 12.14
CA ASP A 305 18.29 1.90 13.55
C ASP A 305 19.57 1.50 14.29
N LEU A 306 20.70 1.47 13.58
CA LEU A 306 22.00 0.98 14.06
C LEU A 306 21.96 -0.50 14.52
N TYR A 307 20.97 -1.26 14.06
CA TYR A 307 20.75 -2.66 14.39
C TYR A 307 20.71 -3.52 13.11
N PRO A 308 21.88 -3.95 12.60
CA PRO A 308 21.95 -4.75 11.39
C PRO A 308 21.35 -6.14 11.60
N THR A 309 20.44 -6.53 10.72
CA THR A 309 19.80 -7.86 10.69
C THR A 309 19.94 -8.45 9.29
N ALA A 310 19.63 -9.74 9.15
CA ALA A 310 19.56 -10.35 7.82
C ALA A 310 18.58 -9.60 6.89
N THR A 311 17.50 -9.03 7.44
CA THR A 311 16.54 -8.22 6.70
C THR A 311 17.15 -6.90 6.23
N SER A 312 17.72 -6.09 7.15
CA SER A 312 18.26 -4.77 6.78
C SER A 312 19.48 -4.88 5.85
N ILE A 313 20.29 -5.94 6.00
CA ILE A 313 21.42 -6.22 5.10
C ILE A 313 20.94 -6.52 3.67
N GLU A 314 19.93 -7.38 3.50
CA GLU A 314 19.39 -7.70 2.17
C GLU A 314 18.60 -6.54 1.56
N GLN A 315 17.94 -5.75 2.40
CA GLN A 315 17.28 -4.50 2.00
C GLN A 315 18.31 -3.52 1.43
N ALA A 316 19.37 -3.19 2.17
CA ALA A 316 20.42 -2.28 1.74
C ALA A 316 21.13 -2.75 0.45
N ARG A 317 21.34 -4.07 0.29
CA ARG A 317 21.89 -4.66 -0.96
C ARG A 317 20.95 -4.45 -2.14
N THR A 318 19.66 -4.66 -1.93
CA THR A 318 18.63 -4.49 -2.96
C THR A 318 18.52 -3.03 -3.37
N GLU A 319 18.43 -2.12 -2.40
CA GLU A 319 18.44 -0.66 -2.59
C GLU A 319 19.64 -0.21 -3.41
N SER A 320 20.84 -0.65 -3.03
CA SER A 320 22.07 -0.30 -3.75
C SER A 320 22.02 -0.78 -5.22
N SER A 321 21.50 -1.97 -5.46
CA SER A 321 21.38 -2.53 -6.82
C SER A 321 20.35 -1.82 -7.70
N ILE A 322 19.26 -1.32 -7.08
CA ILE A 322 18.20 -0.59 -7.77
C ILE A 322 18.62 0.86 -8.00
N ALA A 323 19.17 1.53 -6.99
CA ALA A 323 19.69 2.89 -7.07
C ALA A 323 20.69 3.06 -8.22
N ALA A 324 21.53 2.05 -8.46
CA ALA A 324 22.46 2.04 -9.59
C ALA A 324 21.79 2.08 -10.98
N LEU A 325 20.50 1.77 -11.08
CA LEU A 325 19.69 1.84 -12.31
C LEU A 325 18.81 3.09 -12.39
N LEU A 326 18.63 3.80 -11.28
CA LEU A 326 17.78 4.99 -11.19
C LEU A 326 18.60 6.27 -11.48
N THR A 327 19.14 6.37 -12.69
CA THR A 327 19.81 7.58 -13.19
C THR A 327 18.80 8.70 -13.46
N ASP A 328 19.25 9.94 -13.63
CA ASP A 328 18.35 11.09 -13.93
C ASP A 328 17.48 10.84 -15.20
N ASP A 329 17.99 10.06 -16.16
CA ASP A 329 17.27 9.62 -17.37
C ASP A 329 16.24 8.48 -17.14
N ALA A 330 16.13 7.91 -15.94
CA ALA A 330 15.22 6.79 -15.65
C ALA A 330 13.74 7.15 -15.93
N SER A 331 13.39 8.43 -15.82
CA SER A 331 12.05 8.97 -16.17
C SER A 331 11.75 8.96 -17.68
N THR A 332 12.78 8.79 -18.52
CA THR A 332 12.69 8.77 -19.99
C THR A 332 12.87 7.37 -20.59
N THR A 333 13.02 6.34 -19.75
CA THR A 333 13.29 4.98 -20.23
C THR A 333 12.06 4.39 -20.91
N GLU A 334 12.18 4.08 -22.21
CA GLU A 334 11.10 3.48 -22.98
C GLU A 334 10.92 1.98 -22.70
N LEU A 335 9.70 1.49 -22.94
CA LEU A 335 9.40 0.07 -22.94
C LEU A 335 10.00 -0.60 -24.17
N ARG A 336 10.91 -1.56 -23.99
CA ARG A 336 11.57 -2.28 -25.10
C ARG A 336 10.68 -3.37 -25.70
N ARG A 337 9.53 -2.95 -26.23
CA ARG A 337 8.43 -3.80 -26.71
C ARG A 337 8.93 -4.93 -27.61
N ASP A 338 9.70 -4.62 -28.64
CA ASP A 338 10.16 -5.62 -29.62
C ASP A 338 11.06 -6.69 -28.98
N GLU A 339 11.91 -6.31 -28.03
CA GLU A 339 12.74 -7.27 -27.29
C GLU A 339 11.87 -8.20 -26.44
N HIS A 340 10.86 -7.66 -25.74
CA HIS A 340 9.95 -8.45 -24.93
C HIS A 340 9.09 -9.39 -25.79
N VAL A 341 8.57 -8.93 -26.92
CA VAL A 341 7.83 -9.77 -27.89
C VAL A 341 8.71 -10.90 -28.41
N ALA A 342 9.95 -10.59 -28.82
CA ALA A 342 10.88 -11.61 -29.28
C ALA A 342 11.22 -12.62 -28.17
N TYR A 343 11.40 -12.16 -26.94
CA TYR A 343 11.63 -13.02 -25.77
C TYR A 343 10.46 -13.97 -25.51
N LEU A 344 9.23 -13.45 -25.45
CA LEU A 344 8.02 -14.23 -25.19
C LEU A 344 7.79 -15.30 -26.26
N ARG A 345 7.98 -14.97 -27.54
CA ARG A 345 7.85 -15.94 -28.64
C ARG A 345 8.88 -17.08 -28.55
N ARG A 346 10.10 -16.82 -28.08
CA ARG A 346 11.11 -17.87 -27.86
C ARG A 346 10.70 -18.88 -26.79
N LEU A 347 9.90 -18.47 -25.80
CA LEU A 347 9.41 -19.37 -24.74
C LEU A 347 8.36 -20.38 -25.23
N LEU A 348 7.86 -20.24 -26.46
CA LEU A 348 6.96 -21.21 -27.10
C LEU A 348 7.68 -22.20 -28.03
N ALA A 349 9.00 -22.07 -28.16
CA ALA A 349 9.86 -23.07 -28.80
C ALA A 349 10.13 -24.24 -27.82
N PRO A 350 10.70 -25.37 -28.29
CA PRO A 350 11.14 -26.43 -27.39
C PRO A 350 12.07 -25.88 -26.29
N LEU A 351 11.69 -26.13 -25.03
CA LEU A 351 12.41 -25.65 -23.86
C LEU A 351 13.51 -26.65 -23.45
N PRO A 352 14.64 -26.18 -22.88
CA PRO A 352 15.71 -27.06 -22.44
C PRO A 352 15.30 -27.87 -21.21
N ALA A 353 15.95 -29.02 -21.00
CA ALA A 353 15.64 -29.99 -19.94
C ALA A 353 15.43 -29.40 -18.51
N PRO A 354 16.14 -28.35 -18.06
CA PRO A 354 15.88 -27.75 -16.75
C PRO A 354 14.47 -27.19 -16.55
N TYR A 355 13.69 -26.95 -17.61
CA TYR A 355 12.27 -26.57 -17.51
C TYR A 355 11.35 -27.73 -17.08
N VAL A 356 11.89 -28.92 -16.78
CA VAL A 356 11.11 -30.03 -16.19
C VAL A 356 10.39 -29.62 -14.90
N THR A 357 10.90 -28.63 -14.16
CA THR A 357 10.21 -28.07 -12.98
C THR A 357 8.92 -27.32 -13.32
N PHE A 358 8.70 -26.98 -14.59
CA PHE A 358 7.48 -26.37 -15.12
C PHE A 358 6.56 -27.39 -15.80
N GLU A 359 6.82 -28.70 -15.74
CA GLU A 359 6.00 -29.73 -16.39
C GLU A 359 4.52 -29.68 -15.93
N SER A 360 4.28 -29.34 -14.66
CA SER A 360 2.95 -29.12 -14.08
C SER A 360 2.42 -27.69 -14.24
N ASN A 361 3.13 -26.83 -14.96
CA ASN A 361 2.82 -25.40 -15.12
C ASN A 361 2.83 -24.97 -16.60
N ARG A 362 2.65 -25.89 -17.55
CA ARG A 362 2.68 -25.54 -18.99
C ARG A 362 1.46 -24.70 -19.39
N ALA A 363 0.30 -24.91 -18.77
CA ALA A 363 -0.87 -24.05 -18.94
C ALA A 363 -0.55 -22.60 -18.53
N TRP A 364 0.12 -22.42 -17.39
CA TRP A 364 0.60 -21.12 -16.91
C TRP A 364 1.56 -20.45 -17.88
N LEU A 365 2.52 -21.20 -18.43
CA LEU A 365 3.45 -20.66 -19.41
C LEU A 365 2.73 -20.12 -20.64
N ILE A 366 1.73 -20.85 -21.16
CA ILE A 366 0.93 -20.41 -22.30
C ILE A 366 0.12 -19.15 -21.93
N TYR A 367 -0.52 -19.12 -20.76
CA TYR A 367 -1.24 -17.93 -20.28
C TYR A 367 -0.33 -16.71 -20.16
N TRP A 368 0.78 -16.80 -19.43
CA TRP A 368 1.70 -15.69 -19.23
C TRP A 368 2.23 -15.14 -20.55
N VAL A 369 2.58 -16.03 -21.49
CA VAL A 369 3.04 -15.60 -22.81
C VAL A 369 1.93 -14.97 -23.62
N ALA A 370 0.75 -15.60 -23.70
CA ALA A 370 -0.37 -15.10 -24.48
C ALA A 370 -0.86 -13.75 -23.95
N HIS A 371 -1.00 -13.60 -22.63
CA HIS A 371 -1.46 -12.36 -22.00
C HIS A 371 -0.44 -11.24 -22.16
N ALA A 372 0.84 -11.49 -21.87
CA ALA A 372 1.89 -10.49 -22.07
C ALA A 372 1.97 -9.99 -23.52
N LEU A 373 1.84 -10.91 -24.50
CA LEU A 373 1.78 -10.56 -25.92
C LEU A 373 0.53 -9.76 -26.28
N ASP A 374 -0.63 -10.10 -25.71
CA ASP A 374 -1.89 -9.38 -25.96
C ASP A 374 -1.88 -7.96 -25.34
N LEU A 375 -1.24 -7.78 -24.19
CA LEU A 375 -1.00 -6.45 -23.59
C LEU A 375 -0.04 -5.60 -24.41
N LEU A 376 0.93 -6.21 -25.11
CA LEU A 376 1.88 -5.51 -25.98
C LEU A 376 1.34 -5.27 -27.40
N ASP A 377 0.05 -5.49 -27.65
CA ASP A 377 -0.59 -5.44 -28.98
C ASP A 377 0.10 -6.34 -30.03
N ALA A 378 0.67 -7.46 -29.58
CA ALA A 378 1.36 -8.44 -30.42
C ALA A 378 0.80 -9.86 -30.23
N PRO A 379 -0.54 -10.07 -30.31
CA PRO A 379 -1.19 -11.32 -29.94
C PRO A 379 -0.67 -12.52 -30.75
N LEU A 380 -0.88 -13.73 -30.21
CA LEU A 380 -0.61 -14.96 -30.94
C LEU A 380 -1.56 -15.08 -32.13
N THR A 381 -1.00 -15.35 -33.32
CA THR A 381 -1.75 -15.53 -34.57
C THR A 381 -1.25 -16.76 -35.32
N GLY A 382 -2.03 -17.20 -36.32
CA GLY A 382 -1.66 -18.29 -37.22
C GLY A 382 -1.37 -19.61 -36.49
N SER A 383 -0.26 -20.26 -36.85
CA SER A 383 0.13 -21.57 -36.29
C SER A 383 0.35 -21.54 -34.78
N LEU A 384 0.90 -20.46 -34.21
CA LEU A 384 1.10 -20.39 -32.76
C LEU A 384 -0.23 -20.32 -32.00
N GLN A 385 -1.22 -19.59 -32.52
CA GLN A 385 -2.56 -19.53 -31.95
C GLN A 385 -3.25 -20.91 -32.01
N ALA A 386 -3.26 -21.54 -33.18
CA ALA A 386 -3.87 -22.85 -33.37
C ALA A 386 -3.22 -23.91 -32.47
N ARG A 387 -1.89 -23.91 -32.37
CA ARG A 387 -1.13 -24.81 -31.47
C ARG A 387 -1.44 -24.55 -30.00
N ALA A 388 -1.55 -23.29 -29.57
CA ALA A 388 -1.87 -22.95 -28.19
C ALA A 388 -3.25 -23.47 -27.79
N ILE A 389 -4.29 -23.21 -28.60
CA ILE A 389 -5.65 -23.70 -28.36
C ILE A 389 -5.66 -25.23 -28.30
N SER A 390 -5.06 -25.89 -29.31
CA SER A 390 -4.98 -27.35 -29.34
C SER A 390 -4.28 -27.90 -28.09
N THR A 391 -3.13 -27.34 -27.72
CA THR A 391 -2.34 -27.78 -26.57
C THR A 391 -3.12 -27.66 -25.26
N LEU A 392 -3.78 -26.52 -25.03
CA LEU A 392 -4.58 -26.30 -23.82
C LEU A 392 -5.74 -27.30 -23.73
N LEU A 393 -6.43 -27.57 -24.83
CA LEU A 393 -7.54 -28.53 -24.84
C LEU A 393 -7.08 -29.98 -24.58
N HIS A 394 -5.84 -30.33 -24.94
CA HIS A 394 -5.24 -31.62 -24.57
C HIS A 394 -4.87 -31.71 -23.08
N PHE A 395 -4.88 -30.60 -22.34
CA PHE A 395 -4.67 -30.61 -20.89
C PHE A 395 -5.98 -30.78 -20.12
N GLN A 396 -7.13 -30.78 -20.79
CA GLN A 396 -8.42 -30.98 -20.14
C GLN A 396 -8.49 -32.40 -19.56
N ALA A 397 -8.71 -32.50 -18.26
CA ALA A 397 -8.77 -33.77 -17.56
C ALA A 397 -10.16 -34.42 -17.74
N PRO A 398 -10.24 -35.75 -17.99
CA PRO A 398 -11.52 -36.44 -18.18
C PRO A 398 -12.52 -36.26 -17.03
N GLN A 399 -12.02 -36.10 -15.80
CA GLN A 399 -12.82 -35.93 -14.58
C GLN A 399 -13.21 -34.48 -14.27
N GLY A 400 -12.85 -33.53 -15.15
CA GLY A 400 -13.09 -32.09 -15.01
C GLY A 400 -11.83 -31.29 -14.68
N GLY A 401 -11.81 -30.01 -15.10
CA GLY A 401 -10.65 -29.13 -14.96
C GLY A 401 -9.59 -29.31 -16.05
N PHE A 402 -8.54 -28.48 -16.01
CA PHE A 402 -7.33 -28.65 -16.81
C PHE A 402 -6.15 -28.95 -15.88
N GLY A 403 -5.29 -29.87 -16.31
CA GLY A 403 -4.01 -30.15 -15.67
C GLY A 403 -2.90 -29.21 -16.13
N GLY A 404 -1.72 -29.39 -15.53
CA GLY A 404 -0.51 -28.66 -15.92
C GLY A 404 0.08 -29.08 -17.27
N GLY A 405 -0.32 -30.25 -17.77
CA GLY A 405 0.09 -30.87 -19.01
C GLY A 405 -0.83 -32.05 -19.37
N PRO A 406 -0.58 -32.76 -20.49
CA PRO A 406 -1.42 -33.87 -20.93
C PRO A 406 -1.48 -34.99 -19.89
N ALA A 407 -2.66 -35.57 -19.71
CA ALA A 407 -2.93 -36.65 -18.76
C ALA A 407 -2.64 -36.36 -17.28
N GLN A 408 -2.33 -35.11 -16.92
CA GLN A 408 -2.29 -34.70 -15.52
C GLN A 408 -3.70 -34.45 -14.99
N LEU A 409 -3.89 -34.63 -13.68
CA LEU A 409 -5.17 -34.36 -13.02
C LEU A 409 -5.56 -32.88 -13.14
N GLY A 410 -6.87 -32.61 -13.09
CA GLY A 410 -7.39 -31.24 -13.06
C GLY A 410 -6.93 -30.49 -11.81
N HIS A 411 -6.47 -29.25 -11.99
CA HIS A 411 -5.94 -28.41 -10.91
C HIS A 411 -6.41 -26.97 -11.08
N LEU A 412 -6.97 -26.34 -10.05
CA LEU A 412 -7.64 -25.03 -10.15
C LEU A 412 -6.75 -23.92 -10.74
N MET A 413 -5.49 -23.85 -10.36
CA MET A 413 -4.54 -22.87 -10.91
C MET A 413 -4.24 -23.11 -12.40
N SER A 414 -4.06 -24.37 -12.81
CA SER A 414 -3.86 -24.72 -14.23
C SER A 414 -5.15 -24.52 -15.04
N THR A 415 -6.31 -24.79 -14.46
CA THR A 415 -7.64 -24.49 -15.02
C THR A 415 -7.83 -23.00 -15.23
N TYR A 416 -7.51 -22.16 -14.23
CA TYR A 416 -7.54 -20.70 -14.35
C TYR A 416 -6.67 -20.24 -15.53
N ALA A 417 -5.42 -20.72 -15.58
CA ALA A 417 -4.49 -20.35 -16.64
C ALA A 417 -5.00 -20.79 -18.02
N ALA A 418 -5.51 -22.02 -18.14
CA ALA A 418 -6.03 -22.54 -19.40
C ALA A 418 -7.27 -21.77 -19.88
N VAL A 419 -8.23 -21.47 -18.98
CA VAL A 419 -9.45 -20.73 -19.31
C VAL A 419 -9.12 -19.28 -19.69
N CYS A 420 -8.24 -18.61 -18.94
CA CYS A 420 -7.81 -17.25 -19.27
C CYS A 420 -7.03 -17.21 -20.59
N ALA A 421 -6.15 -18.19 -20.84
CA ALA A 421 -5.45 -18.30 -22.12
C ALA A 421 -6.44 -18.54 -23.27
N LEU A 422 -7.43 -19.41 -23.11
CA LEU A 422 -8.48 -19.64 -24.11
C LEU A 422 -9.38 -18.42 -24.32
N ALA A 423 -9.59 -17.57 -23.31
CA ALA A 423 -10.26 -16.28 -23.48
C ALA A 423 -9.42 -15.31 -24.35
N ILE A 424 -8.10 -15.38 -24.27
CA ILE A 424 -7.17 -14.53 -25.04
C ILE A 424 -7.00 -15.05 -26.47
N VAL A 425 -6.73 -16.33 -26.65
CA VAL A 425 -6.33 -16.92 -27.94
C VAL A 425 -7.46 -17.63 -28.67
N GLY A 426 -8.49 -18.08 -27.96
CA GLY A 426 -9.57 -18.91 -28.50
C GLY A 426 -10.69 -18.11 -29.16
N GLY A 427 -11.76 -18.81 -29.48
CA GLY A 427 -12.98 -18.27 -30.06
C GLY A 427 -14.09 -19.32 -30.14
N PRO A 428 -15.26 -18.95 -30.69
CA PRO A 428 -16.37 -19.88 -30.87
C PRO A 428 -15.98 -21.09 -31.73
N GLY A 429 -16.70 -22.20 -31.56
CA GLY A 429 -16.53 -23.41 -32.34
C GLY A 429 -15.74 -24.52 -31.64
N PRO A 430 -15.67 -25.71 -32.26
CA PRO A 430 -14.97 -26.86 -31.72
C PRO A 430 -13.44 -26.68 -31.74
N ALA A 431 -12.73 -27.62 -31.14
CA ALA A 431 -11.26 -27.66 -31.15
C ALA A 431 -10.69 -27.65 -32.58
N PRO A 432 -9.53 -27.01 -32.80
CA PRO A 432 -8.79 -27.14 -34.05
C PRO A 432 -8.31 -28.58 -34.23
N THR A 433 -8.50 -29.12 -35.44
CA THR A 433 -8.02 -30.44 -35.83
C THR A 433 -6.50 -30.42 -36.07
N ALA A 434 -5.89 -31.61 -36.19
CA ALA A 434 -4.47 -31.70 -36.56
C ALA A 434 -4.18 -31.02 -37.92
N ALA A 435 -5.11 -31.08 -38.87
CA ALA A 435 -4.99 -30.40 -40.16
C ALA A 435 -5.05 -28.88 -40.01
N ASP A 436 -5.95 -28.36 -39.18
CA ASP A 436 -6.06 -26.92 -38.88
C ASP A 436 -4.76 -26.39 -38.26
N VAL A 437 -4.21 -27.13 -37.28
CA VAL A 437 -2.94 -26.80 -36.63
C VAL A 437 -1.77 -26.80 -37.61
N ALA A 438 -1.70 -27.81 -38.51
CA ALA A 438 -0.67 -27.92 -39.54
C ALA A 438 -0.78 -26.78 -40.58
N ALA A 439 -2.00 -26.39 -40.95
CA ALA A 439 -2.27 -25.27 -41.85
C ALA A 439 -2.13 -23.89 -41.16
N GLY A 440 -2.03 -23.86 -39.83
CA GLY A 440 -1.91 -22.63 -39.06
C GLY A 440 -3.18 -21.79 -39.01
N VAL A 441 -4.35 -22.42 -39.04
CA VAL A 441 -5.67 -21.78 -38.97
C VAL A 441 -6.46 -22.29 -37.77
N SER A 442 -7.34 -21.46 -37.19
CA SER A 442 -8.19 -21.85 -36.06
C SER A 442 -9.42 -20.93 -35.95
N VAL A 443 -9.36 -19.84 -35.20
CA VAL A 443 -10.52 -18.96 -34.93
C VAL A 443 -11.15 -18.43 -36.22
N ALA A 444 -10.33 -18.05 -37.20
CA ALA A 444 -10.78 -17.54 -38.50
C ALA A 444 -11.59 -18.56 -39.33
N VAL A 445 -11.48 -19.86 -39.03
CA VAL A 445 -12.21 -20.94 -39.71
C VAL A 445 -13.26 -21.59 -38.80
N GLY A 446 -13.68 -20.90 -37.73
CA GLY A 446 -14.71 -21.39 -36.80
C GLY A 446 -14.24 -22.56 -35.92
N ARG A 447 -12.92 -22.68 -35.69
CA ARG A 447 -12.29 -23.74 -34.88
C ARG A 447 -11.59 -23.12 -33.66
N GLY A 448 -12.30 -22.26 -32.93
CA GLY A 448 -11.73 -21.49 -31.83
C GLY A 448 -11.61 -22.23 -30.50
N GLY A 449 -12.26 -23.39 -30.35
CA GLY A 449 -12.08 -24.31 -29.24
C GLY A 449 -12.96 -24.09 -28.01
N TRP A 450 -13.75 -23.01 -27.94
CA TRP A 450 -14.63 -22.77 -26.78
C TRP A 450 -15.69 -23.85 -26.58
N ASP A 451 -16.19 -24.46 -27.65
CA ASP A 451 -17.22 -25.52 -27.56
C ASP A 451 -16.64 -26.85 -27.07
N ALA A 452 -15.31 -26.98 -27.06
CA ALA A 452 -14.63 -28.17 -26.58
C ALA A 452 -14.35 -28.15 -25.07
N ILE A 453 -14.68 -27.05 -24.37
CA ILE A 453 -14.57 -26.96 -22.92
C ILE A 453 -15.74 -27.74 -22.29
N ASP A 454 -15.44 -28.82 -21.57
CA ASP A 454 -16.45 -29.62 -20.88
C ASP A 454 -16.91 -28.92 -19.61
N ARG A 455 -17.86 -28.00 -19.79
CA ARG A 455 -18.50 -27.19 -18.75
C ARG A 455 -19.20 -28.04 -17.68
N ARG A 456 -19.74 -29.22 -18.06
CA ARG A 456 -20.46 -30.09 -17.12
C ARG A 456 -19.47 -30.81 -16.20
N ALA A 457 -18.42 -31.41 -16.78
CA ALA A 457 -17.35 -32.03 -15.99
C ALA A 457 -16.64 -31.00 -15.12
N MET A 458 -16.40 -29.79 -15.63
CA MET A 458 -15.81 -28.66 -14.89
C MET A 458 -16.62 -28.32 -13.63
N TYR A 459 -17.93 -28.10 -13.76
CA TYR A 459 -18.80 -27.76 -12.64
C TYR A 459 -18.86 -28.88 -11.60
N ALA A 460 -19.08 -30.12 -12.06
CA ALA A 460 -19.15 -31.29 -11.18
C ALA A 460 -17.82 -31.50 -10.43
N TRP A 461 -16.69 -31.22 -11.06
CA TRP A 461 -15.37 -31.29 -10.41
C TRP A 461 -15.17 -30.18 -9.38
N MET A 462 -15.50 -28.91 -9.69
CA MET A 462 -15.37 -27.82 -8.72
C MET A 462 -16.24 -28.05 -7.48
N LEU A 463 -17.44 -28.64 -7.63
CA LEU A 463 -18.25 -29.04 -6.47
C LEU A 463 -17.61 -30.12 -5.61
N ARG A 464 -16.87 -31.08 -6.18
CA ARG A 464 -16.10 -32.07 -5.39
C ARG A 464 -14.95 -31.44 -4.60
N LEU A 465 -14.43 -30.31 -5.07
CA LEU A 465 -13.36 -29.56 -4.39
C LEU A 465 -13.88 -28.66 -3.27
N LYS A 466 -15.15 -28.28 -3.33
CA LYS A 466 -15.80 -27.38 -2.37
C LYS A 466 -15.80 -27.98 -0.97
N GLN A 467 -15.38 -27.18 0.02
CA GLN A 467 -15.34 -27.56 1.42
C GLN A 467 -16.53 -26.97 2.21
N PRO A 468 -16.89 -27.55 3.37
CA PRO A 468 -18.03 -27.10 4.17
C PRO A 468 -17.91 -25.67 4.73
N ASP A 469 -16.72 -25.10 4.77
CA ASP A 469 -16.47 -23.72 5.19
C ASP A 469 -16.52 -22.72 4.03
N GLY A 470 -16.80 -23.18 2.81
CA GLY A 470 -16.82 -22.35 1.60
C GLY A 470 -15.47 -22.22 0.91
N SER A 471 -14.40 -22.78 1.48
CA SER A 471 -13.10 -22.89 0.82
C SER A 471 -13.11 -23.98 -0.26
N PHE A 472 -12.01 -24.09 -1.01
CA PHE A 472 -11.84 -25.11 -2.04
C PHE A 472 -10.46 -25.75 -1.93
N LEU A 473 -10.41 -27.07 -2.13
CA LEU A 473 -9.17 -27.76 -2.43
C LEU A 473 -8.69 -27.32 -3.82
N VAL A 474 -7.37 -27.19 -4.00
CA VAL A 474 -6.81 -26.80 -5.32
C VAL A 474 -6.94 -27.91 -6.38
N HIS A 475 -7.00 -29.16 -5.93
CA HIS A 475 -7.29 -30.38 -6.67
C HIS A 475 -7.72 -31.46 -5.67
N GLU A 476 -8.18 -32.62 -6.12
CA GLU A 476 -8.56 -33.72 -5.22
C GLU A 476 -7.34 -34.10 -4.35
N GLN A 477 -7.48 -34.06 -3.02
CA GLN A 477 -6.40 -34.27 -2.03
C GLN A 477 -5.29 -33.19 -2.00
N GLY A 478 -5.50 -32.04 -2.65
CA GLY A 478 -4.56 -30.92 -2.63
C GLY A 478 -4.67 -30.05 -1.38
N GLU A 479 -3.91 -28.96 -1.35
CA GLU A 479 -4.02 -27.94 -0.31
C GLU A 479 -5.31 -27.10 -0.43
N ILE A 480 -5.61 -26.36 0.64
CA ILE A 480 -6.65 -25.32 0.68
C ILE A 480 -5.96 -23.98 0.88
N ASP A 481 -6.25 -23.02 0.00
CA ASP A 481 -5.98 -21.61 0.21
C ASP A 481 -6.82 -20.74 -0.72
N VAL A 482 -6.77 -19.42 -0.51
CA VAL A 482 -7.59 -18.44 -1.22
C VAL A 482 -7.29 -18.34 -2.72
N ARG A 483 -6.17 -18.90 -3.22
CA ARG A 483 -5.93 -19.02 -4.67
C ARG A 483 -7.00 -19.91 -5.31
N ALA A 484 -7.38 -20.99 -4.62
CA ALA A 484 -8.42 -21.90 -5.10
C ALA A 484 -9.76 -21.17 -5.27
N THR A 485 -10.17 -20.39 -4.25
CA THR A 485 -11.38 -19.58 -4.29
C THR A 485 -11.36 -18.57 -5.43
N TYR A 486 -10.24 -17.84 -5.60
CA TYR A 486 -10.08 -16.91 -6.72
C TYR A 486 -10.19 -17.60 -8.09
N CYS A 487 -9.54 -18.76 -8.25
CA CYS A 487 -9.63 -19.54 -9.47
C CYS A 487 -11.08 -19.95 -9.76
N VAL A 488 -11.80 -20.49 -8.76
CA VAL A 488 -13.22 -20.88 -8.92
C VAL A 488 -14.07 -19.69 -9.33
N VAL A 489 -13.92 -18.53 -8.68
CA VAL A 489 -14.65 -17.31 -9.04
C VAL A 489 -14.42 -16.93 -10.51
N VAL A 490 -13.16 -16.88 -10.95
CA VAL A 490 -12.84 -16.50 -12.33
C VAL A 490 -13.32 -17.54 -13.35
N ILE A 491 -13.08 -18.83 -13.10
CA ILE A 491 -13.47 -19.92 -13.99
C ILE A 491 -15.00 -19.96 -14.12
N ALA A 492 -15.71 -19.88 -12.98
CA ALA A 492 -17.16 -19.92 -12.95
C ALA A 492 -17.78 -18.73 -13.68
N THR A 493 -17.19 -17.54 -13.55
CA THR A 493 -17.63 -16.35 -14.27
C THR A 493 -17.34 -16.44 -15.77
N LEU A 494 -16.12 -16.79 -16.19
CA LEU A 494 -15.79 -16.85 -17.61
C LEU A 494 -16.57 -17.92 -18.38
N LEU A 495 -16.90 -19.05 -17.73
CA LEU A 495 -17.60 -20.18 -18.34
C LEU A 495 -19.10 -20.22 -18.07
N GLY A 496 -19.67 -19.20 -17.41
CA GLY A 496 -21.09 -19.18 -17.06
C GLY A 496 -21.53 -20.37 -16.21
N LEU A 497 -20.74 -20.69 -15.18
CA LEU A 497 -20.94 -21.81 -14.25
C LEU A 497 -21.22 -21.36 -12.80
N ALA A 498 -21.30 -20.05 -12.55
CA ALA A 498 -21.57 -19.51 -11.22
C ALA A 498 -23.00 -19.85 -10.76
N THR A 499 -23.11 -20.60 -9.67
CA THR A 499 -24.37 -20.92 -8.98
C THR A 499 -24.25 -20.54 -7.50
N ASP A 500 -25.39 -20.38 -6.82
CA ASP A 500 -25.39 -20.12 -5.38
C ASP A 500 -24.76 -21.30 -4.62
N GLU A 501 -25.04 -22.55 -5.03
CA GLU A 501 -24.42 -23.75 -4.45
C GLU A 501 -22.89 -23.73 -4.55
N LEU A 502 -22.35 -23.40 -5.73
CA LEU A 502 -20.91 -23.35 -5.93
C LEU A 502 -20.28 -22.26 -5.05
N LEU A 503 -20.88 -21.07 -5.01
CA LEU A 503 -20.29 -19.90 -4.36
C LEU A 503 -20.65 -19.73 -2.88
N ASP A 504 -21.54 -20.58 -2.33
CA ASP A 504 -21.98 -20.49 -0.94
C ASP A 504 -20.81 -20.52 0.05
N GLY A 505 -20.81 -19.63 1.04
CA GLY A 505 -19.75 -19.51 2.04
C GLY A 505 -18.39 -18.99 1.55
N ALA A 506 -18.15 -18.87 0.23
CA ALA A 506 -16.85 -18.47 -0.31
C ALA A 506 -16.41 -17.08 0.19
N ALA A 507 -17.35 -16.13 0.27
CA ALA A 507 -17.08 -14.80 0.79
C ALA A 507 -16.75 -14.81 2.30
N SER A 508 -17.38 -15.72 3.06
CA SER A 508 -17.09 -15.90 4.48
C SER A 508 -15.68 -16.44 4.72
N PHE A 509 -15.26 -17.45 3.94
CA PHE A 509 -13.88 -17.96 3.98
C PHE A 509 -12.85 -16.90 3.57
N VAL A 510 -13.15 -16.09 2.54
CA VAL A 510 -12.26 -15.00 2.13
C VAL A 510 -12.11 -13.97 3.25
N ALA A 511 -13.20 -13.57 3.90
CA ALA A 511 -13.16 -12.58 4.98
C ALA A 511 -12.38 -13.06 6.20
N SER A 512 -12.48 -14.34 6.56
CA SER A 512 -11.71 -14.92 7.68
C SER A 512 -10.21 -15.01 7.41
N CYS A 513 -9.75 -14.85 6.17
CA CYS A 513 -8.33 -14.77 5.84
C CYS A 513 -7.72 -13.39 6.17
N GLN A 514 -8.49 -12.37 6.58
CA GLN A 514 -7.94 -11.04 6.88
C GLN A 514 -7.16 -11.06 8.20
N THR A 515 -5.92 -10.57 8.17
CA THR A 515 -4.97 -10.59 9.29
C THR A 515 -5.02 -9.30 10.12
N TYR A 516 -4.32 -9.31 11.26
CA TYR A 516 -4.13 -8.13 12.10
C TYR A 516 -3.38 -6.98 11.39
N GLU A 517 -2.52 -7.29 10.42
CA GLU A 517 -1.77 -6.30 9.64
C GLU A 517 -2.72 -5.49 8.73
N GLY A 518 -3.80 -6.11 8.28
CA GLY A 518 -4.82 -5.54 7.39
C GLY A 518 -4.96 -6.27 6.05
N GLY A 519 -3.89 -6.88 5.54
CA GLY A 519 -3.92 -7.76 4.37
C GLY A 519 -4.45 -9.16 4.68
N PHE A 520 -4.46 -10.05 3.68
CA PHE A 520 -4.98 -11.41 3.82
C PHE A 520 -3.86 -12.47 3.80
N SER A 521 -4.04 -13.51 4.60
CA SER A 521 -3.23 -14.73 4.60
C SER A 521 -3.73 -15.73 3.54
N ALA A 522 -3.01 -16.84 3.39
CA ALA A 522 -3.35 -17.88 2.43
C ALA A 522 -4.68 -18.56 2.76
N LEU A 523 -4.92 -18.84 4.04
CA LEU A 523 -6.12 -19.51 4.51
C LEU A 523 -6.50 -19.03 5.91
N SER A 524 -7.68 -19.42 6.36
CA SER A 524 -8.12 -19.44 7.76
C SER A 524 -8.54 -20.86 8.10
N THR A 525 -8.30 -21.32 9.33
CA THR A 525 -8.67 -22.69 9.71
C THR A 525 -9.92 -22.69 10.59
N PRO A 526 -11.06 -23.17 10.07
CA PRO A 526 -12.23 -23.40 10.89
C PRO A 526 -12.04 -24.62 11.81
N SER A 527 -12.68 -24.59 12.96
CA SER A 527 -12.95 -25.82 13.71
C SER A 527 -14.19 -26.49 13.12
N TYR A 528 -14.17 -27.82 12.97
CA TYR A 528 -15.30 -28.59 12.41
C TYR A 528 -16.01 -29.42 13.47
N LEU A 529 -17.34 -29.54 13.33
CA LEU A 529 -18.16 -30.54 13.99
C LEU A 529 -18.47 -31.64 12.99
N VAL A 530 -18.45 -32.87 13.48
CA VAL A 530 -18.95 -34.04 12.76
C VAL A 530 -20.18 -34.53 13.50
N ASP A 531 -21.34 -34.44 12.87
CA ASP A 531 -22.60 -34.93 13.42
C ASP A 531 -23.42 -35.70 12.37
N ALA A 532 -24.65 -36.09 12.72
CA ALA A 532 -25.54 -36.84 11.82
C ALA A 532 -25.89 -36.10 10.52
N LYS A 533 -25.61 -34.79 10.42
CA LYS A 533 -25.80 -33.95 9.23
C LYS A 533 -24.52 -33.80 8.41
N GLY A 534 -23.41 -34.43 8.81
CA GLY A 534 -22.13 -34.41 8.11
C GLY A 534 -21.07 -33.54 8.79
N VAL A 535 -20.09 -33.10 8.00
CA VAL A 535 -19.00 -32.20 8.45
C VAL A 535 -19.45 -30.76 8.23
N ARG A 536 -19.41 -29.94 9.29
CA ARG A 536 -19.77 -28.50 9.22
C ARG A 536 -18.89 -27.65 10.14
N PRO A 537 -18.68 -26.35 9.85
CA PRO A 537 -17.98 -25.46 10.77
C PRO A 537 -18.68 -25.39 12.15
N THR A 538 -17.90 -25.31 13.23
CA THR A 538 -18.41 -25.21 14.62
C THR A 538 -19.08 -23.87 14.90
N GLY A 539 -18.70 -22.82 14.17
CA GLY A 539 -19.18 -21.46 14.32
C GLY A 539 -19.08 -20.67 13.02
N PRO A 540 -19.34 -19.35 13.05
CA PRO A 540 -19.30 -18.52 11.85
C PRO A 540 -17.92 -18.55 11.20
N VAL A 541 -17.86 -18.92 9.91
CA VAL A 541 -16.58 -19.04 9.17
C VAL A 541 -15.85 -17.70 9.13
N ALA A 542 -16.57 -16.59 8.89
CA ALA A 542 -16.00 -15.25 8.81
C ALA A 542 -15.26 -14.78 10.08
N LEU A 543 -15.47 -15.44 11.23
CA LEU A 543 -14.83 -15.15 12.51
C LEU A 543 -13.68 -16.11 12.85
N GLN A 544 -13.35 -17.04 11.95
CA GLN A 544 -12.25 -17.98 12.14
C GLN A 544 -10.92 -17.26 12.00
N THR A 545 -9.90 -17.80 12.68
CA THR A 545 -8.59 -17.15 12.74
C THR A 545 -7.83 -17.36 11.43
N PRO A 546 -7.28 -16.28 10.83
CA PRO A 546 -6.38 -16.40 9.68
C PRO A 546 -5.13 -17.18 10.05
N GLN A 547 -4.62 -17.98 9.11
CA GLN A 547 -3.37 -18.72 9.25
C GLN A 547 -2.36 -18.27 8.20
N GLY A 548 -1.25 -17.73 8.70
CA GLY A 548 -0.17 -17.17 7.89
C GLY A 548 -0.10 -15.65 7.97
N GLU A 549 0.92 -15.10 7.32
CA GLU A 549 1.18 -13.66 7.24
C GLU A 549 0.35 -13.02 6.14
N ALA A 550 0.08 -11.72 6.25
CA ALA A 550 -0.49 -10.96 5.15
C ALA A 550 0.45 -11.00 3.94
N HIS A 551 -0.06 -11.38 2.77
CA HIS A 551 0.76 -11.52 1.57
C HIS A 551 0.04 -11.06 0.32
N GLY A 552 0.70 -10.24 -0.50
CA GLY A 552 0.15 -9.60 -1.70
C GLY A 552 -0.57 -10.53 -2.64
N GLY A 553 0.04 -11.69 -2.95
CA GLY A 553 -0.60 -12.68 -3.82
C GLY A 553 -1.93 -13.20 -3.27
N TYR A 554 -2.00 -13.50 -1.96
CA TYR A 554 -3.22 -13.98 -1.31
C TYR A 554 -4.22 -12.85 -1.09
N ALA A 555 -3.74 -11.65 -0.72
CA ALA A 555 -4.54 -10.45 -0.59
C ALA A 555 -5.23 -10.05 -1.91
N TYR A 556 -4.54 -10.15 -3.05
CA TYR A 556 -5.15 -9.96 -4.35
C TYR A 556 -6.22 -11.02 -4.63
N CYS A 557 -5.91 -12.31 -4.45
CA CYS A 557 -6.88 -13.39 -4.66
C CYS A 557 -8.13 -13.20 -3.78
N ALA A 558 -7.93 -12.86 -2.51
CA ALA A 558 -8.97 -12.58 -1.54
C ALA A 558 -9.82 -11.37 -1.97
N LEU A 559 -9.20 -10.21 -2.20
CA LEU A 559 -9.93 -8.98 -2.54
C LEU A 559 -10.65 -9.08 -3.89
N ALA A 560 -10.01 -9.67 -4.91
CA ALA A 560 -10.64 -9.88 -6.21
C ALA A 560 -11.86 -10.79 -6.11
N SER A 561 -11.76 -11.88 -5.33
CA SER A 561 -12.90 -12.76 -5.04
C SER A 561 -13.99 -12.01 -4.27
N TYR A 562 -13.62 -11.30 -3.21
CA TYR A 562 -14.54 -10.56 -2.36
C TYR A 562 -15.34 -9.51 -3.13
N VAL A 563 -14.64 -8.62 -3.85
CA VAL A 563 -15.24 -7.56 -4.67
C VAL A 563 -16.16 -8.15 -5.73
N HIS A 564 -15.74 -9.25 -6.39
CA HIS A 564 -16.59 -9.89 -7.37
C HIS A 564 -17.85 -10.50 -6.74
N LEU A 565 -17.70 -11.28 -5.66
CA LEU A 565 -18.81 -11.91 -4.93
C LEU A 565 -19.79 -10.87 -4.37
N ALA A 566 -19.30 -9.74 -3.86
CA ALA A 566 -20.10 -8.62 -3.39
C ALA A 566 -20.91 -8.00 -4.54
N HIS A 567 -20.28 -7.66 -5.66
CA HIS A 567 -20.97 -7.08 -6.82
C HIS A 567 -22.05 -7.98 -7.39
N ILE A 568 -21.82 -9.29 -7.45
CA ILE A 568 -22.83 -10.21 -7.96
C ILE A 568 -23.91 -10.55 -6.93
N GLY A 569 -23.80 -10.07 -5.68
CA GLY A 569 -24.74 -10.39 -4.61
C GLY A 569 -24.70 -11.86 -4.20
N ALA A 570 -23.51 -12.43 -4.00
CA ALA A 570 -23.36 -13.79 -3.49
C ALA A 570 -24.00 -13.90 -2.08
N PRO A 571 -24.51 -15.08 -1.67
CA PRO A 571 -25.09 -15.25 -0.34
C PRO A 571 -24.08 -14.98 0.77
N GLY A 572 -24.50 -14.27 1.82
CA GLY A 572 -23.75 -14.16 3.07
C GLY A 572 -22.35 -13.54 2.95
N VAL A 573 -22.20 -12.46 2.18
CA VAL A 573 -20.94 -11.69 2.08
C VAL A 573 -20.75 -10.85 3.36
N PRO A 574 -19.85 -11.22 4.28
CA PRO A 574 -19.59 -10.43 5.47
C PRO A 574 -18.74 -9.19 5.14
N PRO A 575 -18.72 -8.14 5.98
CA PRO A 575 -17.80 -7.02 5.79
C PRO A 575 -16.34 -7.44 6.01
N VAL A 576 -15.42 -6.84 5.26
CA VAL A 576 -13.96 -6.85 5.54
C VAL A 576 -13.51 -5.50 6.08
N HIS A 577 -12.44 -5.45 6.85
CA HIS A 577 -11.96 -4.21 7.46
C HIS A 577 -11.16 -3.37 6.44
N VAL A 578 -11.85 -2.59 5.61
CA VAL A 578 -11.26 -1.80 4.51
C VAL A 578 -10.18 -0.80 4.99
N PRO A 579 -10.35 -0.01 6.08
CA PRO A 579 -9.30 0.94 6.49
C PRO A 579 -7.95 0.31 6.82
N ARG A 580 -7.95 -0.88 7.46
CA ARG A 580 -6.71 -1.64 7.74
C ARG A 580 -6.10 -2.19 6.46
N LEU A 581 -6.93 -2.65 5.53
CA LEU A 581 -6.47 -3.12 4.22
C LEU A 581 -5.82 -2.00 3.41
N VAL A 582 -6.41 -0.79 3.40
CA VAL A 582 -5.82 0.41 2.78
C VAL A 582 -4.46 0.71 3.38
N ARG A 583 -4.38 0.83 4.72
CA ARG A 583 -3.11 1.07 5.43
C ARG A 583 -2.05 0.04 5.06
N TRP A 584 -2.39 -1.24 5.06
CA TRP A 584 -1.45 -2.30 4.75
C TRP A 584 -1.02 -2.26 3.28
N ALA A 585 -1.97 -2.19 2.36
CA ALA A 585 -1.69 -2.26 0.92
C ALA A 585 -0.82 -1.08 0.43
N THR A 586 -1.09 0.15 0.89
CA THR A 586 -0.30 1.32 0.50
C THR A 586 1.11 1.31 1.10
N SER A 587 1.28 0.70 2.28
CA SER A 587 2.60 0.54 2.92
C SER A 587 3.55 -0.41 2.19
N LEU A 588 3.05 -1.21 1.26
CA LEU A 588 3.85 -2.16 0.48
C LEU A 588 4.57 -1.52 -0.71
N GLN A 589 4.23 -0.29 -1.09
CA GLN A 589 4.96 0.42 -2.13
C GLN A 589 6.34 0.85 -1.58
N GLY A 590 7.40 0.47 -2.28
CA GLY A 590 8.78 0.75 -1.93
C GLY A 590 9.10 2.23 -2.05
N ALA A 591 10.09 2.67 -1.26
CA ALA A 591 10.57 4.04 -1.28
C ALA A 591 11.26 4.38 -2.63
N PRO A 592 11.56 5.66 -2.92
CA PRO A 592 12.25 6.05 -4.14
C PRO A 592 13.57 5.31 -4.40
N ILE A 593 14.35 4.96 -3.35
CA ILE A 593 15.59 4.17 -3.48
C ILE A 593 15.35 2.74 -3.97
N GLU A 594 14.17 2.18 -3.69
CA GLU A 594 13.72 0.87 -4.18
C GLU A 594 13.00 0.99 -5.54
N GLY A 595 13.01 2.19 -6.13
CA GLY A 595 12.44 2.47 -7.45
C GLY A 595 10.92 2.54 -7.49
N GLY A 596 10.22 2.47 -6.36
CA GLY A 596 8.76 2.54 -6.32
C GLY A 596 8.02 1.25 -6.67
N GLY A 597 8.72 0.12 -6.70
CA GLY A 597 8.13 -1.22 -6.87
C GLY A 597 7.39 -1.67 -5.60
N PHE A 598 6.74 -2.82 -5.63
CA PHE A 598 6.01 -3.33 -4.47
C PHE A 598 6.72 -4.52 -3.83
N ARG A 599 6.62 -4.62 -2.50
CA ARG A 599 6.95 -5.84 -1.75
C ARG A 599 5.70 -6.67 -1.52
N GLY A 600 5.88 -7.98 -1.38
CA GLY A 600 4.75 -8.90 -1.16
C GLY A 600 4.23 -8.95 0.26
N ARG A 601 5.05 -8.56 1.24
CA ARG A 601 4.74 -8.63 2.67
C ARG A 601 5.71 -7.77 3.46
N THR A 602 5.35 -7.43 4.68
CA THR A 602 6.09 -6.53 5.58
C THR A 602 7.55 -7.00 5.74
N ASN A 603 8.50 -6.06 5.69
CA ASN A 603 9.94 -6.33 5.86
C ASN A 603 10.55 -7.34 4.85
N LYS A 604 9.98 -7.44 3.64
CA LYS A 604 10.59 -8.14 2.50
C LYS A 604 10.94 -7.18 1.37
N LEU A 605 11.70 -7.68 0.41
CA LEU A 605 12.21 -6.93 -0.71
C LEU A 605 11.11 -6.63 -1.73
N VAL A 606 11.27 -5.54 -2.47
CA VAL A 606 10.50 -5.27 -3.69
C VAL A 606 10.72 -6.37 -4.74
N ASP A 607 9.68 -6.63 -5.53
CA ASP A 607 9.65 -7.58 -6.64
C ASP A 607 8.60 -7.13 -7.67
N GLY A 608 8.98 -7.14 -8.95
CA GLY A 608 8.16 -6.65 -10.06
C GLY A 608 6.82 -7.37 -10.23
N CYS A 609 6.68 -8.63 -9.80
CA CYS A 609 5.37 -9.30 -9.89
C CYS A 609 4.32 -8.68 -8.96
N TYR A 610 4.74 -8.10 -7.84
CA TYR A 610 3.83 -7.38 -6.92
C TYR A 610 3.35 -6.04 -7.48
N GLY A 611 3.92 -5.56 -8.59
CA GLY A 611 3.30 -4.48 -9.37
C GLY A 611 1.87 -4.80 -9.80
N TRP A 612 1.56 -6.09 -10.01
CA TRP A 612 0.19 -6.58 -10.16
C TRP A 612 -0.46 -6.87 -8.81
N PHE A 613 0.11 -7.79 -8.03
CA PHE A 613 -0.55 -8.37 -6.85
C PHE A 613 -0.73 -7.40 -5.67
N CYS A 614 0.12 -6.38 -5.53
CA CYS A 614 -0.01 -5.35 -4.48
C CYS A 614 -0.30 -3.97 -5.09
N GLY A 615 0.23 -3.69 -6.27
CA GLY A 615 0.04 -2.44 -6.99
C GLY A 615 -1.27 -2.41 -7.75
N GLY A 616 -1.20 -2.33 -9.08
CA GLY A 616 -2.34 -2.09 -9.96
C GLY A 616 -3.54 -3.01 -9.71
N GLY A 617 -3.32 -4.33 -9.58
CA GLY A 617 -4.41 -5.28 -9.37
C GLY A 617 -5.16 -5.06 -8.06
N LEU A 618 -4.44 -5.03 -6.93
CA LEU A 618 -5.03 -4.87 -5.60
C LEU A 618 -5.57 -3.45 -5.37
N LEU A 619 -4.79 -2.41 -5.68
CA LEU A 619 -5.17 -1.03 -5.40
C LEU A 619 -6.32 -0.56 -6.28
N THR A 620 -6.43 -1.00 -7.54
CA THR A 620 -7.61 -0.68 -8.36
C THR A 620 -8.89 -1.32 -7.82
N LEU A 621 -8.81 -2.55 -7.29
CA LEU A 621 -9.96 -3.18 -6.62
C LEU A 621 -10.33 -2.45 -5.32
N LEU A 622 -9.33 -1.97 -4.59
CA LEU A 622 -9.52 -1.25 -3.34
C LEU A 622 -10.09 0.16 -3.56
N GLU A 623 -9.61 0.88 -4.58
CA GLU A 623 -10.17 2.15 -5.05
C GLU A 623 -11.67 1.99 -5.39
N ALA A 624 -12.03 0.91 -6.10
CA ALA A 624 -13.42 0.60 -6.40
C ALA A 624 -14.26 0.32 -5.14
N LEU A 625 -13.71 -0.39 -4.14
CA LEU A 625 -14.42 -0.68 -2.89
C LEU A 625 -14.64 0.58 -2.05
N VAL A 626 -13.62 1.44 -1.91
CA VAL A 626 -13.71 2.71 -1.18
C VAL A 626 -14.68 3.69 -1.85
N GLY A 627 -14.69 3.75 -3.18
CA GLY A 627 -15.62 4.60 -3.93
C GLY A 627 -17.10 4.22 -3.75
N VAL A 628 -17.40 2.95 -3.47
CA VAL A 628 -18.76 2.46 -3.22
C VAL A 628 -19.28 2.88 -1.85
N ASP A 629 -18.46 2.84 -0.80
CA ASP A 629 -18.87 3.20 0.57
C ASP A 629 -19.25 4.69 0.71
N VAL A 630 -18.64 5.58 -0.09
CA VAL A 630 -18.97 7.02 -0.09
C VAL A 630 -20.32 7.29 -0.79
N ALA A 631 -20.69 6.52 -1.80
CA ALA A 631 -21.96 6.68 -2.51
C ALA A 631 -23.17 6.23 -1.66
N CYS A 632 -22.98 5.23 -0.79
CA CYS A 632 -24.04 4.74 0.11
C CYS A 632 -24.27 5.62 1.35
N ALA A 633 -23.30 6.47 1.71
CA ALA A 633 -23.36 7.35 2.88
C ALA A 633 -23.95 8.75 2.59
N ALA A 634 -24.16 9.11 1.32
CA ALA A 634 -24.65 10.43 0.92
C ALA A 634 -26.19 10.56 1.11
N SER A 635 -26.63 10.86 2.34
CA SER A 635 -27.94 11.47 2.58
C SER A 635 -27.86 12.99 2.34
N PRO A 636 -28.82 13.61 1.63
CA PRO A 636 -28.80 15.05 1.38
C PRO A 636 -29.33 15.79 2.61
N GLY A 637 -28.45 16.13 3.56
CA GLY A 637 -28.84 16.96 4.69
C GLY A 637 -27.93 16.89 5.91
N SER A 638 -26.68 17.35 5.79
CA SER A 638 -25.88 17.80 6.93
C SER A 638 -24.63 18.52 6.42
N SER A 639 -24.72 19.84 6.27
CA SER A 639 -23.54 20.68 6.01
C SER A 639 -22.94 21.13 7.34
N SER A 640 -21.90 20.45 7.81
CA SER A 640 -20.81 20.99 8.66
C SER A 640 -19.97 19.84 9.18
N SER A 641 -19.09 19.26 8.36
CA SER A 641 -18.10 18.29 8.82
C SER A 641 -17.10 18.01 7.71
N TRP A 642 -15.92 17.53 8.08
CA TRP A 642 -14.76 17.07 7.30
C TRP A 642 -15.04 16.05 6.15
N GLU A 643 -16.29 15.85 5.75
CA GLU A 643 -16.76 14.76 4.88
C GLU A 643 -16.89 15.14 3.39
N THR A 644 -16.48 16.34 2.96
CA THR A 644 -16.34 16.64 1.52
C THR A 644 -14.88 16.49 1.10
N LEU A 645 -14.47 15.24 0.92
CA LEU A 645 -13.18 14.86 0.36
C LEU A 645 -13.12 15.27 -1.13
N PRO A 646 -12.12 16.06 -1.56
CA PRO A 646 -11.99 16.46 -2.96
C PRO A 646 -11.38 15.32 -3.80
N GLU A 647 -12.09 14.88 -4.84
CA GLU A 647 -11.68 13.94 -5.91
C GLU A 647 -11.19 12.54 -5.44
N PRO A 648 -11.31 11.46 -6.25
CA PRO A 648 -11.07 10.10 -5.77
C PRO A 648 -9.63 9.91 -5.25
N HIS A 649 -9.51 9.31 -4.07
CA HIS A 649 -8.25 8.94 -3.44
C HIS A 649 -7.41 8.08 -4.39
N GLU A 650 -6.33 8.65 -4.95
CA GLU A 650 -5.34 7.85 -5.66
C GLU A 650 -4.53 7.07 -4.62
N LEU A 651 -4.78 5.76 -4.53
CA LEU A 651 -4.12 4.89 -3.54
C LEU A 651 -2.78 4.34 -4.04
N LEU A 652 -2.50 4.50 -5.34
CA LEU A 652 -1.31 3.98 -6.02
C LEU A 652 -0.47 5.13 -6.57
N ASP A 653 0.81 5.22 -6.19
CA ASP A 653 1.77 6.04 -6.96
C ASP A 653 2.11 5.32 -8.27
N ARG A 654 1.32 5.61 -9.30
CA ARG A 654 1.43 5.03 -10.65
C ARG A 654 2.73 5.43 -11.32
N HIS A 655 3.24 6.62 -11.05
CA HIS A 655 4.49 7.10 -11.64
C HIS A 655 5.69 6.32 -11.10
N ALA A 656 5.73 6.10 -9.79
CA ALA A 656 6.77 5.31 -9.14
C ALA A 656 6.75 3.85 -9.62
N LEU A 657 5.57 3.21 -9.67
CA LEU A 657 5.47 1.83 -10.18
C LEU A 657 5.83 1.74 -11.67
N THR A 658 5.42 2.71 -12.49
CA THR A 658 5.83 2.81 -13.91
C THR A 658 7.36 2.89 -14.02
N THR A 659 7.99 3.71 -13.17
CA THR A 659 9.45 3.84 -13.13
C THR A 659 10.12 2.52 -12.76
N TYR A 660 9.61 1.79 -11.77
CA TYR A 660 10.14 0.47 -11.43
C TYR A 660 10.10 -0.49 -12.62
N VAL A 661 8.95 -0.58 -13.30
CA VAL A 661 8.79 -1.48 -14.46
C VAL A 661 9.77 -1.12 -15.57
N LEU A 662 9.89 0.17 -15.92
CA LEU A 662 10.69 0.63 -17.06
C LEU A 662 12.19 0.67 -16.75
N ALA A 663 12.61 1.14 -15.59
CA ALA A 663 14.03 1.31 -15.25
C ALA A 663 14.65 0.08 -14.57
N VAL A 664 13.89 -0.65 -13.75
CA VAL A 664 14.42 -1.69 -12.86
C VAL A 664 14.15 -3.11 -13.39
N ALA A 665 12.89 -3.36 -13.78
CA ALA A 665 12.42 -4.70 -14.11
C ALA A 665 12.74 -5.17 -15.55
N GLN A 666 13.04 -4.27 -16.49
CA GLN A 666 13.37 -4.69 -17.84
C GLN A 666 14.75 -5.38 -17.90
N ALA A 667 14.81 -6.63 -18.38
CA ALA A 667 16.06 -7.34 -18.59
C ALA A 667 16.72 -6.95 -19.93
N PRO A 668 18.06 -6.98 -20.04
CA PRO A 668 18.72 -6.85 -21.34
C PRO A 668 18.30 -7.98 -22.28
N ARG A 669 17.97 -7.66 -23.54
CA ARG A 669 17.54 -8.63 -24.60
C ARG A 669 16.13 -9.21 -24.40
N GLY A 670 15.27 -8.50 -23.69
CA GLY A 670 13.85 -8.81 -23.54
C GLY A 670 13.49 -9.63 -22.30
N GLY A 671 12.18 -9.68 -22.03
CA GLY A 671 11.60 -10.14 -20.76
C GLY A 671 11.72 -9.13 -19.61
N LEU A 672 10.85 -9.27 -18.62
CA LEU A 672 10.92 -8.55 -17.34
C LEU A 672 11.17 -9.55 -16.21
N ARG A 673 11.69 -9.06 -15.09
CA ARG A 673 12.18 -9.85 -13.96
C ARG A 673 11.61 -9.36 -12.62
N ASP A 674 11.88 -10.13 -11.58
CA ASP A 674 11.68 -9.77 -10.17
C ASP A 674 12.37 -8.42 -9.83
N LYS A 675 13.70 -8.43 -9.81
CA LYS A 675 14.56 -7.30 -9.43
C LYS A 675 15.93 -7.42 -10.14
N PRO A 676 16.85 -6.46 -10.01
CA PRO A 676 18.20 -6.56 -10.57
C PRO A 676 18.91 -7.86 -10.18
N ALA A 677 19.82 -8.33 -11.03
CA ALA A 677 20.52 -9.61 -10.94
C ALA A 677 19.66 -10.89 -11.07
N LYS A 678 18.33 -10.80 -11.10
CA LYS A 678 17.45 -11.95 -11.44
C LYS A 678 17.31 -12.11 -12.95
N ARG A 679 17.15 -13.35 -13.40
CA ARG A 679 16.85 -13.65 -14.82
C ARG A 679 15.39 -13.30 -15.10
N PRO A 680 15.05 -12.83 -16.32
CA PRO A 680 13.66 -12.69 -16.72
C PRO A 680 13.01 -14.07 -16.89
N ASP A 681 11.70 -14.13 -16.72
CA ASP A 681 10.84 -15.29 -16.95
C ASP A 681 9.46 -14.83 -17.46
N ALA A 682 8.62 -15.77 -17.92
CA ALA A 682 7.29 -15.44 -18.43
C ALA A 682 6.37 -14.87 -17.34
N TYR A 683 6.47 -15.39 -16.11
CA TYR A 683 5.66 -14.99 -14.97
C TYR A 683 5.88 -13.50 -14.65
N HIS A 684 7.12 -13.08 -14.41
CA HIS A 684 7.45 -11.68 -14.12
C HIS A 684 7.20 -10.79 -15.33
N THR A 685 7.42 -11.27 -16.55
CA THR A 685 7.07 -10.51 -17.76
C THR A 685 5.58 -10.21 -17.82
N CYS A 686 4.73 -11.20 -17.58
CA CYS A 686 3.28 -11.05 -17.54
C CYS A 686 2.85 -10.07 -16.45
N TYR A 687 3.26 -10.29 -15.20
CA TYR A 687 2.74 -9.52 -14.07
C TYR A 687 3.30 -8.09 -13.97
N ASN A 688 4.54 -7.84 -14.42
CA ASN A 688 5.02 -6.46 -14.55
C ASN A 688 4.20 -5.68 -15.59
N LEU A 689 3.90 -6.29 -16.75
CA LEU A 689 3.09 -5.65 -17.79
C LEU A 689 1.63 -5.48 -17.35
N SER A 690 1.06 -6.44 -16.62
CA SER A 690 -0.27 -6.30 -16.00
C SER A 690 -0.33 -5.14 -15.01
N GLY A 691 0.69 -4.98 -14.15
CA GLY A 691 0.79 -3.84 -13.23
C GLY A 691 0.92 -2.51 -13.96
N LEU A 692 1.78 -2.46 -15.00
CA LEU A 692 1.94 -1.28 -15.85
C LEU A 692 0.63 -0.90 -16.57
N ALA A 693 -0.13 -1.89 -17.04
CA ALA A 693 -1.41 -1.66 -17.68
C ALA A 693 -2.39 -0.92 -16.77
N LEU A 694 -2.47 -1.27 -15.49
CA LEU A 694 -3.31 -0.53 -14.54
C LEU A 694 -2.69 0.80 -14.06
N CYS A 695 -1.38 1.01 -14.23
CA CYS A 695 -0.79 2.34 -14.04
C CYS A 695 -1.21 3.30 -15.18
N GLU A 696 -1.22 2.81 -16.42
CA GLU A 696 -1.56 3.61 -17.60
C GLU A 696 -3.06 3.79 -17.80
N HIS A 697 -3.85 2.80 -17.41
CA HIS A 697 -5.30 2.78 -17.58
C HIS A 697 -5.98 2.78 -16.21
N ARG A 698 -6.63 3.89 -15.85
CA ARG A 698 -7.49 3.95 -14.66
C ARG A 698 -8.79 3.17 -14.91
N VAL A 699 -8.73 1.86 -14.72
CA VAL A 699 -9.89 0.97 -14.91
C VAL A 699 -10.81 1.06 -13.70
N GLN A 700 -12.09 1.29 -13.92
CA GLN A 700 -13.10 1.38 -12.86
C GLN A 700 -14.47 0.88 -13.34
N PRO A 701 -15.35 0.45 -12.42
CA PRO A 701 -16.75 0.20 -12.77
C PRO A 701 -17.39 1.48 -13.33
N SER A 702 -18.19 1.36 -14.38
CA SER A 702 -18.90 2.48 -15.01
C SER A 702 -20.38 2.16 -15.21
N ASP A 703 -21.25 3.08 -14.79
CA ASP A 703 -22.70 2.96 -15.01
C ASP A 703 -23.06 2.82 -16.49
N LYS A 704 -22.30 3.49 -17.37
CA LYS A 704 -22.49 3.35 -18.82
C LYS A 704 -22.15 1.95 -19.30
N ALA A 705 -21.04 1.38 -18.83
CA ALA A 705 -20.64 0.02 -19.19
C ALA A 705 -21.62 -1.01 -18.59
N LEU A 706 -22.08 -0.78 -17.37
CA LEU A 706 -23.10 -1.58 -16.69
C LEU A 706 -24.40 -1.61 -17.49
N ALA A 707 -24.92 -0.44 -17.89
CA ALA A 707 -26.15 -0.34 -18.68
C ALA A 707 -26.01 -0.99 -20.08
N ALA A 708 -24.84 -0.86 -20.71
CA ALA A 708 -24.57 -1.53 -21.98
C ALA A 708 -24.49 -3.06 -21.84
N ALA A 709 -23.85 -3.54 -20.77
CA ALA A 709 -23.77 -4.96 -20.46
C ALA A 709 -25.15 -5.55 -20.13
N GLU A 710 -25.98 -4.79 -19.42
CA GLU A 710 -27.38 -5.14 -19.14
C GLU A 710 -28.17 -5.34 -20.44
N ALA A 711 -28.18 -4.34 -21.31
CA ALA A 711 -28.88 -4.43 -22.60
C ALA A 711 -28.35 -5.59 -23.46
N SER A 712 -27.03 -5.82 -23.45
CA SER A 712 -26.40 -6.95 -24.13
C SER A 712 -26.89 -8.30 -23.58
N TYR A 713 -26.96 -8.46 -22.26
CA TYR A 713 -27.45 -9.69 -21.64
C TYR A 713 -28.92 -9.94 -21.94
N GLU A 714 -29.75 -8.90 -21.89
CA GLU A 714 -31.18 -9.02 -22.18
C GLU A 714 -31.45 -9.42 -23.63
N ALA A 715 -30.67 -8.91 -24.57
CA ALA A 715 -30.74 -9.31 -25.98
C ALA A 715 -30.24 -10.74 -26.21
N LEU A 716 -29.25 -11.18 -25.43
CA LEU A 716 -28.61 -12.49 -25.57
C LEU A 716 -29.45 -13.63 -24.97
N VAL A 717 -30.01 -13.43 -23.77
CA VAL A 717 -30.64 -14.50 -22.98
C VAL A 717 -32.16 -14.32 -22.90
N PRO A 718 -32.97 -15.27 -23.41
CA PRO A 718 -34.43 -15.21 -23.34
C PRO A 718 -34.93 -15.13 -21.90
N PRO A 719 -36.03 -14.38 -21.62
CA PRO A 719 -36.55 -14.20 -20.26
C PRO A 719 -36.74 -15.50 -19.46
N ALA A 720 -37.20 -16.57 -20.11
CA ALA A 720 -37.45 -17.87 -19.48
C ALA A 720 -36.18 -18.60 -18.97
N GLN A 721 -34.99 -18.19 -19.43
CA GLN A 721 -33.70 -18.81 -19.07
C GLN A 721 -32.82 -17.90 -18.22
N ARG A 722 -33.28 -16.67 -17.91
CA ARG A 722 -32.50 -15.73 -17.10
C ARG A 722 -32.50 -16.18 -15.65
N THR A 723 -31.31 -16.33 -15.08
CA THR A 723 -31.13 -16.43 -13.62
C THR A 723 -30.50 -15.14 -13.09
N ALA A 724 -30.83 -14.76 -11.85
CA ALA A 724 -30.25 -13.56 -11.23
C ALA A 724 -28.72 -13.65 -11.13
N ARG A 725 -28.19 -14.82 -10.76
CA ARG A 725 -26.75 -15.08 -10.65
C ARG A 725 -26.04 -14.95 -12.00
N ALA A 726 -26.55 -15.58 -13.05
CA ALA A 726 -25.92 -15.51 -14.38
C ALA A 726 -25.93 -14.08 -14.92
N ARG A 727 -27.05 -13.36 -14.79
CA ARG A 727 -27.16 -11.95 -15.15
C ARG A 727 -26.13 -11.11 -14.40
N ALA A 728 -26.09 -11.21 -13.08
CA ALA A 728 -25.18 -10.42 -12.26
C ALA A 728 -23.71 -10.69 -12.63
N CYS A 729 -23.31 -11.95 -12.82
CA CYS A 729 -21.96 -12.30 -13.25
C CYS A 729 -21.61 -11.68 -14.60
N TYR A 730 -22.49 -11.81 -15.61
CA TYR A 730 -22.25 -11.23 -16.94
C TYR A 730 -22.11 -9.71 -16.88
N VAL A 731 -23.09 -9.06 -16.25
CA VAL A 731 -23.22 -7.60 -16.24
C VAL A 731 -22.11 -6.93 -15.44
N HIS A 732 -21.84 -7.37 -14.21
CA HIS A 732 -20.80 -6.76 -13.37
C HIS A 732 -19.38 -7.07 -13.85
N THR A 733 -19.17 -8.16 -14.59
CA THR A 733 -17.86 -8.42 -15.21
C THR A 733 -17.61 -7.47 -16.39
N LEU A 734 -18.64 -7.12 -17.17
CA LEU A 734 -18.52 -6.19 -18.29
C LEU A 734 -18.65 -4.71 -17.90
N ALA A 735 -18.95 -4.42 -16.63
CA ALA A 735 -19.07 -3.06 -16.12
C ALA A 735 -17.72 -2.34 -15.96
N TRP A 736 -16.60 -3.08 -15.94
CA TRP A 736 -15.26 -2.49 -15.84
C TRP A 736 -14.85 -1.83 -17.14
N SER A 737 -14.48 -0.55 -17.07
CA SER A 737 -14.10 0.24 -18.23
C SER A 737 -12.88 1.10 -17.95
N ALA A 738 -12.14 1.44 -19.01
CA ALA A 738 -11.02 2.36 -18.95
C ALA A 738 -11.30 3.58 -19.85
N PRO A 739 -10.97 4.81 -19.43
CA PRO A 739 -10.95 5.95 -20.33
C PRO A 739 -9.91 5.72 -21.44
N TYR A 740 -10.14 6.32 -22.61
CA TYR A 740 -9.20 6.21 -23.72
C TYR A 740 -7.89 6.94 -23.42
N VAL A 741 -6.77 6.25 -23.61
CA VAL A 741 -5.41 6.77 -23.45
C VAL A 741 -4.70 6.70 -24.80
N ARG A 742 -4.35 7.86 -25.36
CA ARG A 742 -3.84 7.97 -26.74
C ARG A 742 -2.47 7.30 -26.94
N GLU A 743 -1.59 7.38 -25.95
CA GLU A 743 -0.18 6.98 -26.04
C GLU A 743 0.18 5.91 -24.99
N ALA A 744 -0.75 4.98 -24.72
CA ALA A 744 -0.49 3.87 -23.81
C ALA A 744 0.56 2.91 -24.42
N ARG A 745 1.50 2.44 -23.58
CA ARG A 745 2.53 1.48 -23.98
C ARG A 745 2.02 0.05 -23.94
N VAL A 746 1.01 -0.21 -23.13
CA VAL A 746 0.33 -1.51 -23.03
C VAL A 746 -1.19 -1.35 -23.05
N ALA A 747 -1.92 -2.38 -23.45
CA ALA A 747 -3.38 -2.39 -23.44
C ALA A 747 -3.95 -2.54 -22.02
N ALA A 748 -5.19 -2.07 -21.80
CA ALA A 748 -5.87 -2.19 -20.51
C ALA A 748 -6.25 -3.64 -20.16
N THR A 749 -6.00 -4.05 -18.92
CA THR A 749 -6.34 -5.38 -18.38
C THR A 749 -7.47 -5.30 -17.37
N HIS A 750 -8.28 -6.36 -17.26
CA HIS A 750 -9.37 -6.44 -16.30
C HIS A 750 -8.81 -6.71 -14.88
N PRO A 751 -9.15 -5.91 -13.85
CA PRO A 751 -8.53 -6.01 -12.52
C PRO A 751 -8.86 -7.31 -11.77
N VAL A 752 -10.06 -7.88 -11.97
CA VAL A 752 -10.42 -9.21 -11.41
C VAL A 752 -9.86 -10.37 -12.24
N LEU A 753 -9.94 -10.35 -13.56
CA LEU A 753 -9.64 -11.53 -14.40
C LEU A 753 -8.17 -11.62 -14.84
N ASN A 754 -7.45 -10.49 -14.86
CA ASN A 754 -6.16 -10.31 -15.51
C ASN A 754 -6.12 -10.82 -16.97
N VAL A 755 -7.10 -10.39 -17.74
CA VAL A 755 -7.21 -10.59 -19.19
C VAL A 755 -7.49 -9.22 -19.80
N ARG A 756 -6.94 -8.93 -20.98
CA ARG A 756 -7.20 -7.65 -21.68
C ARG A 756 -8.71 -7.39 -21.75
N LEU A 757 -9.15 -6.18 -21.39
CA LEU A 757 -10.58 -5.85 -21.25
C LEU A 757 -11.40 -6.24 -22.50
N SER A 758 -10.86 -6.01 -23.69
CA SER A 758 -11.53 -6.32 -24.97
C SER A 758 -11.72 -7.81 -25.25
N ARG A 759 -11.04 -8.70 -24.53
CA ARG A 759 -11.17 -10.17 -24.68
C ARG A 759 -12.30 -10.75 -23.82
N VAL A 760 -12.79 -10.00 -22.84
CA VAL A 760 -13.76 -10.49 -21.85
C VAL A 760 -15.16 -10.63 -22.45
N ALA A 761 -15.65 -9.62 -23.17
CA ALA A 761 -16.99 -9.67 -23.77
C ALA A 761 -17.20 -10.85 -24.74
N PRO A 762 -16.30 -11.12 -25.70
CA PRO A 762 -16.48 -12.24 -26.63
C PRO A 762 -16.71 -13.60 -25.96
N ILE A 763 -15.91 -13.95 -24.95
CA ILE A 763 -16.07 -15.25 -24.27
C ILE A 763 -17.33 -15.29 -23.41
N LEU A 764 -17.67 -14.21 -22.71
CA LEU A 764 -18.90 -14.15 -21.92
C LEU A 764 -20.14 -14.25 -22.80
N THR A 765 -20.20 -13.52 -23.93
CA THR A 765 -21.32 -13.60 -24.87
C THR A 765 -21.52 -15.02 -25.39
N HIS A 766 -20.43 -15.76 -25.65
CA HIS A 766 -20.52 -17.16 -26.08
C HIS A 766 -21.00 -18.09 -24.96
N MET A 767 -20.40 -17.99 -23.76
CA MET A 767 -20.65 -18.94 -22.67
C MET A 767 -22.01 -18.76 -21.99
N TYR A 768 -22.55 -17.54 -22.02
CA TYR A 768 -23.86 -17.21 -21.46
C TYR A 768 -25.00 -17.30 -22.48
N ALA A 769 -24.69 -17.54 -23.76
CA ALA A 769 -25.72 -17.84 -24.74
C ALA A 769 -26.48 -19.12 -24.35
N PRO A 770 -27.80 -19.18 -24.58
CA PRO A 770 -28.58 -20.40 -24.47
C PRO A 770 -27.93 -21.56 -25.23
N SER A 771 -27.75 -22.69 -24.55
CA SER A 771 -27.22 -23.92 -25.15
C SER A 771 -28.26 -24.69 -25.96
#